data_AF-A0AAJ6X035-F1
#
_entry.id   AF-A0AAJ6X035-F1
#
_cell.length_a   1.000
_cell.length_b   1.000
_cell.length_c   1.000
_cell.angle_alpha   90.00
_cell.angle_beta   90.00
_cell.angle_gamma   90.00
#
_symmetry.space_group_name_H-M   'P 1'
#
loop_
_entity.id
_entity.type
_entity.pdbx_description
1 polymer ?
#
loop_
_entity_poly.entity_id
_entity_poly.type
_entity_poly.pdbx_seq_one_letter_code
_entity_poly.pdbx_strand_id
1 'polypeptide(L)'
;MATKGSGLKSTSINGVKMYMVSSQQRNPASWVGSKKQRPSRKDKNYQQKIELVQDLTFPTATSRIKVTPDGEFLIASGIYPPQIKVYELREFALKFERHFDSEIIDFQILDDDYSKLAFLCADRSVCLHAKYGKHYTLRIPRMGRDMAYDCWSCDLLCAASSSDLYRINLEKGQFLSPLRTQSLGLNVVCRSKLHGLVACGGDDGAVECFDMRTKSSIGRINAVEHGGDINEEVTALKFDEDGGFTMAVGSSGGKVLLYDLRSSHPMRVKDHMYGSAILDIKWHRTLNSERQKLITTDKHVVRIWDPETGDGMTSIEPTAGTINDICVFSKSGLMFLALDCSQIPSYFIPSLGPAPKWLPSIENLTEEMEEDAQTTIYDNFKFLTKEDLEKLNLTSLIGTNLLRASMHGFFIDYKLYKKAKQYTEPFEYETYREQQTQKKLEEQFVSRITIPKKLPKVNRKLAASVIEKEAEIEQIEADKNETKKASRKKKGLGPEIFEDERFKALFEDKDFEIDENSTEYLALHPMASMKQPSLVAEHFELLTEDEDQSLSDSDNSAASQSSGDEHGNGNRKLKKKPRLYEVKDERHAEAFWNRESLADEDSLPLGERAAALGDNPLTSARNNIKFGPGGSREISFTTRNSATYKEDGEDKDMPREKRRGIQSLGLKSARSGFRGNRRGGSRGRGRRGRH
;
A
#
# COMPACT_ATOMS: atom_id res chain seq x y z
N MET A 1 26.85 10.65 -13.96
CA MET A 1 26.28 9.54 -14.75
C MET A 1 24.90 9.24 -14.19
N ALA A 2 23.84 9.58 -14.92
CA ALA A 2 22.46 9.33 -14.49
C ALA A 2 22.05 7.93 -14.93
N THR A 3 21.97 6.99 -13.98
CA THR A 3 21.34 5.70 -14.22
C THR A 3 19.84 5.92 -14.45
N LYS A 4 19.37 5.60 -15.65
CA LYS A 4 17.95 5.48 -15.96
C LYS A 4 17.40 4.21 -15.29
N GLY A 5 17.26 4.27 -13.98
CA GLY A 5 16.51 3.31 -13.16
C GLY A 5 15.26 4.01 -12.63
N SER A 6 14.10 3.48 -12.99
CA SER A 6 12.77 4.04 -12.71
C SER A 6 12.26 3.61 -11.33
N GLY A 7 13.11 3.67 -10.32
CA GLY A 7 12.77 3.47 -8.91
C GLY A 7 13.18 4.67 -8.07
N LEU A 8 12.99 4.59 -6.75
CA LEU A 8 13.63 5.46 -5.75
C LEU A 8 15.05 5.83 -6.21
N LYS A 9 15.33 7.11 -6.45
CA LYS A 9 16.66 7.50 -6.92
C LYS A 9 17.61 7.49 -5.73
N SER A 10 18.54 6.55 -5.71
CA SER A 10 19.63 6.54 -4.74
C SER A 10 20.81 7.37 -5.25
N THR A 11 21.24 8.36 -4.49
CA THR A 11 22.50 9.08 -4.71
C THR A 11 23.42 8.84 -3.53
N SER A 12 24.63 8.35 -3.77
CA SER A 12 25.64 8.19 -2.74
C SER A 12 26.62 9.35 -2.78
N ILE A 13 26.78 10.03 -1.64
CA ILE A 13 27.78 11.10 -1.46
C ILE A 13 28.54 10.78 -0.17
N ASN A 14 29.88 10.86 -0.20
CA ASN A 14 30.77 10.54 0.92
C ASN A 14 30.52 9.16 1.57
N GLY A 15 30.14 8.15 0.77
CA GLY A 15 29.84 6.80 1.26
C GLY A 15 28.47 6.66 1.95
N VAL A 16 27.70 7.74 2.06
CA VAL A 16 26.33 7.73 2.61
C VAL A 16 25.33 7.70 1.46
N LYS A 17 24.43 6.71 1.47
CA LYS A 17 23.33 6.61 0.51
C LYS A 17 22.19 7.55 0.92
N MET A 18 21.67 8.28 -0.05
CA MET A 18 20.50 9.13 0.08
C MET A 18 19.45 8.67 -0.91
N TYR A 19 18.22 8.50 -0.46
CA TYR A 19 17.11 8.04 -1.27
C TYR A 19 16.14 9.20 -1.51
N MET A 20 15.86 9.46 -2.78
CA MET A 20 14.84 10.41 -3.17
C MET A 20 13.54 9.65 -3.45
N VAL A 21 12.56 9.82 -2.57
CA VAL A 21 11.32 9.02 -2.58
C VAL A 21 10.31 9.61 -3.55
N SER A 22 9.93 10.87 -3.38
CA SER A 22 9.08 11.56 -4.35
C SER A 22 9.93 12.15 -5.47
N SER A 23 9.92 11.50 -6.64
CA SER A 23 10.71 11.95 -7.78
C SER A 23 10.24 13.32 -8.31
N GLN A 24 11.20 14.20 -8.61
CA GLN A 24 11.05 15.51 -9.30
C GLN A 24 10.58 15.38 -10.77
N GLN A 25 9.90 14.30 -11.14
CA GLN A 25 9.33 14.20 -12.48
C GLN A 25 8.20 15.21 -12.59
N ARG A 26 8.32 16.14 -13.54
CA ARG A 26 7.28 17.12 -13.84
C ARG A 26 5.97 16.38 -13.99
N ASN A 27 5.10 16.51 -12.99
CA ASN A 27 3.72 16.10 -13.19
C ASN A 27 3.21 16.91 -14.39
N PRO A 28 2.50 16.25 -15.32
CA PRO A 28 1.86 16.97 -16.39
C PRO A 28 0.96 18.04 -15.77
N ALA A 29 1.09 19.26 -16.27
CA ALA A 29 0.53 20.45 -15.67
C ALA A 29 -0.97 20.29 -15.34
N SER A 30 -1.42 20.91 -14.26
CA SER A 30 -2.75 20.73 -13.66
C SER A 30 -3.93 20.97 -14.62
N TRP A 31 -3.75 21.78 -15.67
CA TRP A 31 -4.73 22.02 -16.73
C TRP A 31 -4.89 20.86 -17.75
N VAL A 32 -4.00 19.86 -17.73
CA VAL A 32 -4.08 18.70 -18.62
C VAL A 32 -5.13 17.75 -18.05
N GLY A 33 -6.31 17.77 -18.66
CA GLY A 33 -7.44 16.93 -18.23
C GLY A 33 -7.10 15.44 -18.16
N SER A 34 -7.74 14.74 -17.23
CA SER A 34 -7.51 13.32 -16.91
C SER A 34 -7.52 12.37 -18.11
N LYS A 35 -8.25 12.70 -19.18
CA LYS A 35 -8.27 11.91 -20.44
C LYS A 35 -6.91 11.86 -21.14
N LYS A 36 -6.14 12.94 -21.12
CA LYS A 36 -4.78 13.01 -21.69
C LYS A 36 -3.71 12.38 -20.78
N GLN A 37 -4.06 12.09 -19.53
CA GLN A 37 -3.21 11.39 -18.54
C GLN A 37 -3.35 9.86 -18.59
N ARG A 38 -4.41 9.33 -19.21
CA ARG A 38 -4.60 7.88 -19.35
C ARG A 38 -3.48 7.18 -20.13
N PRO A 39 -2.88 7.74 -21.21
CA PRO A 39 -1.76 7.08 -21.88
C PRO A 39 -0.49 7.05 -21.02
N SER A 40 -0.19 8.08 -20.22
CA SER A 40 0.99 8.11 -19.35
C SER A 40 0.91 7.10 -18.20
N ARG A 41 -0.29 6.64 -17.82
CA ARG A 41 -0.47 5.53 -16.86
C ARG A 41 0.06 4.18 -17.37
N LYS A 42 0.28 4.04 -18.67
CA LYS A 42 0.89 2.84 -19.28
C LYS A 42 2.42 2.88 -19.25
N ASP A 43 3.02 4.04 -18.96
CA ASP A 43 4.46 4.16 -18.88
C ASP A 43 4.97 3.48 -17.61
N LYS A 44 6.02 2.67 -17.75
CA LYS A 44 6.66 1.98 -16.62
C LYS A 44 7.10 2.95 -15.51
N ASN A 45 7.53 4.15 -15.92
CA ASN A 45 7.93 5.22 -15.00
C ASN A 45 6.79 5.77 -14.16
N TYR A 46 5.57 5.75 -14.68
CA TYR A 46 4.40 6.19 -13.92
C TYR A 46 3.94 5.09 -12.95
N GLN A 47 4.00 3.83 -13.37
CA GLN A 47 3.64 2.68 -12.53
C GLN A 47 4.58 2.46 -11.36
N GLN A 48 5.87 2.76 -11.55
CA GLN A 48 6.90 2.66 -10.50
C GLN A 48 7.06 3.98 -9.71
N LYS A 49 6.21 4.98 -9.96
CA LYS A 49 6.27 6.25 -9.23
C LYS A 49 5.70 6.05 -7.83
N ILE A 50 6.55 6.22 -6.82
CA ILE A 50 6.16 6.22 -5.42
C ILE A 50 5.84 7.67 -5.03
N GLU A 51 4.59 7.91 -4.62
CA GLU A 51 4.18 9.15 -3.96
C GLU A 51 3.94 8.85 -2.49
N LEU A 52 4.66 9.57 -1.62
CA LEU A 52 4.70 9.31 -0.19
C LEU A 52 3.47 9.88 0.54
N VAL A 53 2.99 11.04 0.12
CA VAL A 53 1.70 11.61 0.54
C VAL A 53 0.96 12.03 -0.73
N GLN A 54 -0.32 11.72 -0.79
CA GLN A 54 -1.17 12.08 -1.90
C GLN A 54 -1.28 13.60 -2.05
N ASP A 55 -1.22 14.09 -3.30
CA ASP A 55 -1.41 15.50 -3.66
C ASP A 55 -0.43 16.49 -2.99
N LEU A 56 0.82 16.07 -2.75
CA LEU A 56 1.98 16.94 -2.41
C LEU A 56 2.42 17.85 -3.57
N THR A 57 1.46 18.46 -4.24
CA THR A 57 1.70 19.35 -5.37
C THR A 57 1.02 20.68 -5.17
N PHE A 58 1.76 21.74 -5.47
CA PHE A 58 1.27 23.09 -5.63
C PHE A 58 1.34 23.47 -7.10
N PRO A 59 0.45 24.31 -7.61
CA PRO A 59 0.44 24.70 -9.02
C PRO A 59 1.70 25.46 -9.47
N THR A 60 2.30 26.29 -8.61
CA THR A 60 3.48 27.11 -8.96
C THR A 60 4.70 26.69 -8.16
N ALA A 61 4.72 27.03 -6.87
CA ALA A 61 5.88 26.86 -5.99
C ALA A 61 5.42 26.80 -4.54
N THR A 62 6.29 26.24 -3.69
CA THR A 62 6.09 26.13 -2.25
C THR A 62 6.96 27.15 -1.53
N SER A 63 6.36 27.87 -0.57
CA SER A 63 7.07 28.90 0.20
C SER A 63 7.70 28.31 1.46
N ARG A 64 6.87 27.83 2.41
CA ARG A 64 7.31 27.30 3.70
C ARG A 64 6.68 25.96 4.01
N ILE A 65 7.42 25.10 4.72
CA ILE A 65 6.96 23.79 5.15
C ILE A 65 7.31 23.58 6.62
N LYS A 66 6.31 23.27 7.44
CA LYS A 66 6.52 22.92 8.86
C LYS A 66 5.73 21.67 9.22
N VAL A 67 6.36 20.80 9.98
CA VAL A 67 5.75 19.63 10.61
C VAL A 67 5.31 19.98 12.02
N THR A 68 4.19 19.44 12.47
CA THR A 68 3.75 19.61 13.85
C THR A 68 4.69 18.94 14.85
N PRO A 69 4.79 19.42 16.10
CA PRO A 69 5.61 18.78 17.13
C PRO A 69 5.33 17.27 17.31
N ASP A 70 4.07 16.85 17.14
CA ASP A 70 3.66 15.44 17.22
C ASP A 70 4.11 14.59 16.02
N GLY A 71 4.48 15.24 14.90
CA GLY A 71 4.93 14.56 13.69
C GLY A 71 3.80 13.90 12.88
N GLU A 72 2.54 14.25 13.15
CA GLU A 72 1.35 13.67 12.51
C GLU A 72 0.78 14.54 11.39
N PHE A 73 1.04 15.85 11.44
CA PHE A 73 0.56 16.78 10.43
C PHE A 73 1.73 17.50 9.77
N LEU A 74 1.63 17.62 8.45
CA LEU A 74 2.54 18.40 7.62
C LEU A 74 1.77 19.58 7.06
N ILE A 75 2.30 20.78 7.20
CA ILE A 75 1.69 22.00 6.72
C ILE A 75 2.62 22.62 5.68
N ALA A 76 2.09 22.89 4.50
CA ALA A 76 2.82 23.53 3.42
C ALA A 76 2.06 24.74 2.89
N SER A 77 2.78 25.83 2.61
CA SER A 77 2.24 27.03 1.97
C SER A 77 2.64 27.09 0.49
N GLY A 78 1.71 27.54 -0.35
CA GLY A 78 1.89 27.77 -1.77
C GLY A 78 1.78 29.25 -2.14
N ILE A 79 2.44 29.64 -3.23
CA ILE A 79 2.54 31.04 -3.68
C ILE A 79 1.29 31.49 -4.46
N TYR A 80 0.87 30.75 -5.49
CA TYR A 80 -0.24 31.16 -6.36
C TYR A 80 -1.18 30.00 -6.76
N PRO A 81 -2.50 30.09 -6.49
CA PRO A 81 -3.10 31.05 -5.57
C PRO A 81 -2.50 30.87 -4.16
N PRO A 82 -2.42 31.92 -3.35
CA PRO A 82 -1.87 31.83 -2.00
C PRO A 82 -2.76 30.89 -1.19
N GLN A 83 -2.23 29.71 -0.87
CA GLN A 83 -3.00 28.65 -0.26
C GLN A 83 -2.14 27.85 0.71
N ILE A 84 -2.80 27.24 1.68
CA ILE A 84 -2.19 26.31 2.61
C ILE A 84 -2.80 24.94 2.43
N LYS A 85 -1.94 23.93 2.46
CA LYS A 85 -2.33 22.53 2.47
C LYS A 85 -1.87 21.91 3.78
N VAL A 86 -2.82 21.33 4.51
CA VAL A 86 -2.54 20.55 5.72
C VAL A 86 -2.73 19.09 5.36
N TYR A 87 -1.68 18.30 5.52
CA TYR A 87 -1.65 16.87 5.27
C TYR A 87 -1.66 16.12 6.58
N GLU A 88 -2.42 15.03 6.61
CA GLU A 88 -2.42 14.08 7.71
C GLU A 88 -1.53 12.90 7.31
N LEU A 89 -0.42 12.75 8.04
CA LEU A 89 0.64 11.81 7.69
C LEU A 89 0.26 10.36 8.02
N ARG A 90 -0.67 10.16 8.96
CA ARG A 90 -1.24 8.82 9.28
C ARG A 90 -2.07 8.26 8.13
N GLU A 91 -2.83 9.11 7.43
CA GLU A 91 -3.70 8.73 6.32
C GLU A 91 -3.07 8.97 4.94
N PHE A 92 -1.88 9.57 4.90
CA PHE A 92 -1.17 9.96 3.68
C PHE A 92 -1.98 10.84 2.73
N ALA A 93 -2.89 11.65 3.28
CA ALA A 93 -3.84 12.42 2.49
C ALA A 93 -3.87 13.89 2.89
N LEU A 94 -4.35 14.72 1.96
CA LEU A 94 -4.68 16.11 2.23
C LEU A 94 -5.93 16.17 3.11
N LYS A 95 -5.81 16.81 4.29
CA LYS A 95 -6.94 17.01 5.19
C LYS A 95 -7.83 18.16 4.72
N PHE A 96 -7.22 19.31 4.44
CA PHE A 96 -7.90 20.45 3.86
C PHE A 96 -6.93 21.40 3.16
N GLU A 97 -7.48 22.20 2.25
CA GLU A 97 -6.82 23.31 1.59
C GLU A 97 -7.58 24.60 1.95
N ARG A 98 -6.85 25.66 2.33
CA ARG A 98 -7.42 27.00 2.54
C ARG A 98 -6.70 28.01 1.66
N HIS A 99 -7.45 28.94 1.11
CA HIS A 99 -6.93 30.04 0.32
C HIS A 99 -6.82 31.29 1.20
N PHE A 100 -5.84 32.13 0.92
CA PHE A 100 -5.59 33.40 1.59
C PHE A 100 -5.77 34.57 0.63
N ASP A 101 -5.90 35.76 1.19
CA ASP A 101 -6.02 37.00 0.42
C ASP A 101 -4.64 37.47 -0.08
N SER A 102 -3.58 37.12 0.66
CA SER A 102 -2.19 37.51 0.41
C SER A 102 -1.22 36.36 0.65
N GLU A 103 -0.03 36.48 0.07
CA GLU A 103 1.06 35.50 0.25
C GLU A 103 1.50 35.36 1.71
N ILE A 104 1.87 34.14 2.09
CA ILE A 104 2.36 33.76 3.42
C ILE A 104 3.89 33.79 3.38
N ILE A 105 4.49 34.64 4.22
CA ILE A 105 5.96 34.74 4.36
C ILE A 105 6.46 33.67 5.33
N ASP A 106 5.86 33.63 6.51
CA ASP A 106 6.13 32.61 7.53
C ASP A 106 4.85 32.26 8.29
N PHE A 107 4.83 31.09 8.92
CA PHE A 107 3.73 30.67 9.77
C PHE A 107 4.24 29.83 10.93
N GLN A 108 3.64 29.95 12.10
CA GLN A 108 4.04 29.20 13.28
C GLN A 108 2.87 28.36 13.80
N ILE A 109 3.19 27.13 14.19
CA ILE A 109 2.26 26.22 14.84
C ILE A 109 2.26 26.55 16.33
N LEU A 110 1.08 26.84 16.89
CA LEU A 110 0.92 27.28 18.28
C LEU A 110 0.61 26.14 19.24
N ASP A 111 0.09 25.04 18.71
CA ASP A 111 -0.30 23.84 19.45
C ASP A 111 0.47 22.62 18.90
N ASP A 112 0.35 21.47 19.55
CA ASP A 112 1.05 20.25 19.11
C ASP A 112 0.37 19.61 17.87
N ASP A 113 -0.94 19.84 17.73
CA ASP A 113 -1.75 19.52 16.54
C ASP A 113 -1.73 20.65 15.50
N TYR A 114 -2.48 20.56 14.41
CA TYR A 114 -2.76 21.70 13.51
C TYR A 114 -3.82 22.67 14.07
N SER A 115 -4.17 22.56 15.35
CA SER A 115 -5.40 23.14 15.92
C SER A 115 -5.43 24.67 15.85
N LYS A 116 -4.28 25.30 16.08
CA LYS A 116 -4.06 26.73 16.18
C LYS A 116 -2.80 27.07 15.39
N LEU A 117 -2.96 27.94 14.41
CA LEU A 117 -1.89 28.36 13.51
C LEU A 117 -1.86 29.88 13.44
N ALA A 118 -0.67 30.46 13.47
CA ALA A 118 -0.44 31.86 13.18
C ALA A 118 0.22 32.00 11.82
N PHE A 119 -0.30 32.87 10.97
CA PHE A 119 0.25 33.17 9.65
C PHE A 119 0.72 34.62 9.62
N LEU A 120 1.92 34.85 9.10
CA LEU A 120 2.43 36.17 8.77
C LEU A 120 2.30 36.38 7.26
N CYS A 121 1.45 37.33 6.90
CA CYS A 121 1.16 37.66 5.52
C CYS A 121 1.97 38.87 5.03
N ALA A 122 2.22 38.91 3.72
CA ALA A 122 2.99 40.00 3.09
C ALA A 122 2.34 41.39 3.21
N ASP A 123 1.02 41.46 3.42
CA ASP A 123 0.26 42.70 3.57
C ASP A 123 0.34 43.32 4.99
N ARG A 124 1.29 42.84 5.82
CA ARG A 124 1.47 43.18 7.25
C ARG A 124 0.38 42.62 8.16
N SER A 125 -0.49 41.74 7.65
CA SER A 125 -1.47 41.08 8.50
C SER A 125 -0.88 39.83 9.15
N VAL A 126 -1.27 39.60 10.40
CA VAL A 126 -1.09 38.31 11.08
C VAL A 126 -2.45 37.65 11.18
N CYS A 127 -2.63 36.56 10.45
CA CYS A 127 -3.88 35.79 10.44
C CYS A 127 -3.77 34.64 11.45
N LEU A 128 -4.62 34.66 12.48
CA LEU A 128 -4.77 33.57 13.43
C LEU A 128 -5.86 32.62 12.94
N HIS A 129 -5.52 31.36 12.78
CA HIS A 129 -6.43 30.29 12.35
C HIS A 129 -6.60 29.27 13.46
N ALA A 130 -7.83 28.76 13.56
CA ALA A 130 -8.20 27.63 14.41
C ALA A 130 -8.69 26.45 13.56
N LYS A 131 -9.04 25.33 14.20
CA LYS A 131 -9.66 24.15 13.56
C LYS A 131 -10.86 24.56 12.69
N TYR A 132 -11.70 25.47 13.17
CA TYR A 132 -12.91 25.90 12.46
C TYR A 132 -12.69 26.94 11.34
N GLY A 133 -11.48 27.48 11.17
CA GLY A 133 -11.20 28.45 10.10
C GLY A 133 -10.34 29.63 10.53
N LYS A 134 -10.58 30.78 9.88
CA LYS A 134 -9.96 32.07 10.19
C LYS A 134 -10.60 32.62 11.46
N HIS A 135 -9.82 32.76 12.53
CA HIS A 135 -10.29 33.27 13.82
C HIS A 135 -10.25 34.80 13.83
N TYR A 136 -9.07 35.37 13.56
CA TYR A 136 -8.87 36.81 13.64
C TYR A 136 -7.68 37.26 12.79
N THR A 137 -7.72 38.52 12.34
CA THR A 137 -6.63 39.16 11.59
C THR A 137 -6.14 40.37 12.34
N LEU A 138 -4.88 40.33 12.76
CA LEU A 138 -4.15 41.45 13.34
C LEU A 138 -3.38 42.17 12.23
N ARG A 139 -3.08 43.46 12.41
CA ARG A 139 -2.22 44.21 11.50
C ARG A 139 -1.03 44.76 12.27
N ILE A 140 0.17 44.49 11.78
CA ILE A 140 1.43 44.98 12.34
C ILE A 140 1.79 46.32 11.67
N PRO A 141 2.43 47.27 12.36
CA PRO A 141 2.79 48.57 11.78
C PRO A 141 3.73 48.47 10.56
N ARG A 142 4.69 47.54 10.62
CA ARG A 142 5.73 47.33 9.59
C ARG A 142 5.60 45.95 8.94
N MET A 143 6.30 45.77 7.82
CA MET A 143 6.39 44.48 7.12
C MET A 143 7.14 43.48 7.99
N GLY A 144 6.49 42.35 8.26
CA GLY A 144 7.10 41.26 8.99
C GLY A 144 7.94 40.38 8.07
N ARG A 145 9.05 39.85 8.58
CA ARG A 145 9.94 38.91 7.87
C ARG A 145 9.86 37.51 8.44
N ASP A 146 9.86 37.39 9.76
CA ASP A 146 9.88 36.11 10.47
C ASP A 146 9.03 36.17 11.75
N MET A 147 8.64 35.01 12.27
CA MET A 147 7.75 34.89 13.42
C MET A 147 8.09 33.70 14.32
N ALA A 148 8.17 33.95 15.62
CA ALA A 148 8.41 32.92 16.63
C ALA A 148 7.31 32.95 17.70
N TYR A 149 6.97 31.78 18.23
CA TYR A 149 6.02 31.65 19.35
C TYR A 149 6.75 31.25 20.62
N ASP A 150 6.47 31.96 21.72
CA ASP A 150 6.90 31.58 23.05
C ASP A 150 5.78 30.84 23.79
N CYS A 151 6.03 29.57 24.09
CA CYS A 151 5.06 28.71 24.75
C CYS A 151 4.85 29.04 26.23
N TRP A 152 5.81 29.69 26.89
CA TRP A 152 5.69 30.00 28.33
C TRP A 152 4.90 31.27 28.61
N SER A 153 5.11 32.32 27.81
CA SER A 153 4.39 33.59 27.94
C SER A 153 3.16 33.71 27.04
N CYS A 154 2.95 32.74 26.14
CA CYS A 154 1.96 32.81 25.07
C CYS A 154 2.09 34.08 24.20
N ASP A 155 3.32 34.58 24.06
CA ASP A 155 3.64 35.72 23.20
C ASP A 155 4.05 35.24 21.81
N LEU A 156 3.45 35.86 20.80
CA LEU A 156 3.86 35.76 19.41
C LEU A 156 4.81 36.92 19.10
N LEU A 157 6.05 36.58 18.75
CA LEU A 157 7.12 37.49 18.43
C LEU A 157 7.19 37.63 16.91
N CYS A 158 7.06 38.84 16.40
CA CYS A 158 7.16 39.11 14.97
C CYS A 158 8.38 40.00 14.70
N ALA A 159 9.31 39.46 13.90
CA ALA A 159 10.41 40.21 13.33
C ALA A 159 9.87 41.11 12.21
N ALA A 160 10.27 42.36 12.20
CA ALA A 160 9.89 43.30 11.15
C ALA A 160 11.13 43.99 10.58
N SER A 161 10.94 44.65 9.43
CA SER A 161 11.95 45.54 8.82
C SER A 161 12.16 46.84 9.62
N SER A 162 12.06 46.79 10.94
CA SER A 162 12.29 47.88 11.89
C SER A 162 13.12 47.37 13.06
N SER A 163 13.70 48.30 13.81
CA SER A 163 14.41 48.05 15.07
C SER A 163 13.54 47.50 16.21
N ASP A 164 12.25 47.30 15.97
CA ASP A 164 11.29 46.91 16.99
C ASP A 164 10.83 45.48 16.71
N LEU A 165 11.05 44.58 17.68
CA LEU A 165 10.45 43.26 17.71
C LEU A 165 9.05 43.37 18.32
N TYR A 166 8.02 43.11 17.51
CA TYR A 166 6.64 43.21 17.97
C TYR A 166 6.25 41.98 18.80
N ARG A 167 5.69 42.24 19.98
CA ARG A 167 5.18 41.22 20.89
C ARG A 167 3.66 41.27 20.92
N ILE A 168 3.03 40.16 20.53
CA ILE A 168 1.57 40.01 20.54
C ILE A 168 1.25 38.93 21.56
N ASN A 169 0.67 39.32 22.69
CA ASN A 169 0.26 38.34 23.69
C ASN A 169 -1.09 37.73 23.27
N LEU A 170 -1.12 36.42 23.09
CA LEU A 170 -2.33 35.71 22.64
C LEU A 170 -3.33 35.44 23.77
N GLU A 171 -2.89 35.43 25.03
CA GLU A 171 -3.76 35.27 26.20
C GLU A 171 -4.57 36.55 26.46
N LYS A 172 -3.90 37.70 26.44
CA LYS A 172 -4.53 39.02 26.66
C LYS A 172 -5.11 39.62 25.38
N GLY A 173 -4.65 39.18 24.21
CA GLY A 173 -5.05 39.72 22.91
C GLY A 173 -4.57 41.16 22.66
N GLN A 174 -3.47 41.58 23.32
CA GLN A 174 -2.94 42.94 23.23
C GLN A 174 -1.51 42.95 22.68
N PHE A 175 -1.17 44.03 21.98
CA PHE A 175 0.22 44.35 21.67
C PHE A 175 0.94 44.77 22.96
N LEU A 176 1.99 44.05 23.31
CA LEU A 176 2.88 44.45 24.39
C LEU A 176 3.92 45.45 23.86
N SER A 177 4.64 46.08 24.79
CA SER A 177 5.78 46.93 24.45
C SER A 177 6.78 46.14 23.59
N PRO A 178 7.15 46.62 22.38
CA PRO A 178 8.10 45.92 21.54
C PRO A 178 9.48 45.88 22.19
N LEU A 179 10.28 44.86 21.86
CA LEU A 179 11.70 44.85 22.25
C LEU A 179 12.46 45.71 21.24
N ARG A 180 13.19 46.72 21.74
CA ARG A 180 14.00 47.59 20.89
C ARG A 180 15.37 46.98 20.69
N THR A 181 15.70 46.76 19.42
CA THR A 181 17.01 46.36 18.95
C THR A 181 17.80 47.59 18.52
N GLN A 182 19.13 47.49 18.48
CA GLN A 182 19.95 48.58 17.95
C GLN A 182 20.01 48.54 16.42
N SER A 183 19.82 47.35 15.83
CA SER A 183 19.79 47.18 14.39
C SER A 183 18.55 47.79 13.73
N LEU A 184 18.74 48.29 12.51
CA LEU A 184 17.72 49.02 11.74
C LEU A 184 16.55 48.13 11.29
N GLY A 185 16.83 46.85 11.04
CA GLY A 185 15.86 45.84 10.63
C GLY A 185 16.21 44.48 11.20
N LEU A 186 15.18 43.66 11.41
CA LEU A 186 15.29 42.29 11.88
C LEU A 186 14.87 41.33 10.79
N ASN A 187 15.70 40.33 10.53
CA ASN A 187 15.46 39.30 9.53
C ASN A 187 14.87 38.04 10.15
N VAL A 188 15.45 37.56 11.25
CA VAL A 188 15.09 36.28 11.86
C VAL A 188 14.91 36.42 13.37
N VAL A 189 13.96 35.68 13.92
CA VAL A 189 13.74 35.58 15.35
C VAL A 189 13.64 34.11 15.74
N CYS A 190 14.48 33.71 16.70
CA CYS A 190 14.45 32.37 17.24
C CYS A 190 14.31 32.41 18.76
N ARG A 191 13.57 31.45 19.31
CA ARG A 191 13.47 31.26 20.76
C ARG A 191 14.09 29.92 21.16
N SER A 192 14.92 29.94 22.20
CA SER A 192 15.39 28.72 22.86
C SER A 192 14.28 28.08 23.69
N LYS A 193 14.03 26.78 23.46
CA LYS A 193 13.04 26.01 24.24
C LYS A 193 13.44 25.80 25.70
N LEU A 194 14.74 25.72 25.98
CA LEU A 194 15.28 25.39 27.31
C LEU A 194 15.51 26.63 28.18
N HIS A 195 16.08 27.69 27.61
CA HIS A 195 16.47 28.88 28.38
C HIS A 195 15.40 29.98 28.34
N GLY A 196 14.53 29.98 27.32
CA GLY A 196 13.59 31.07 27.06
C GLY A 196 14.23 32.35 26.52
N LEU A 197 15.51 32.28 26.13
CA LEU A 197 16.20 33.36 25.43
C LEU A 197 15.63 33.51 24.02
N VAL A 198 15.44 34.76 23.60
CA VAL A 198 15.02 35.14 22.26
C VAL A 198 16.22 35.76 21.55
N ALA A 199 16.69 35.15 20.46
CA ALA A 199 17.69 35.74 19.59
C ALA A 199 17.02 36.41 18.40
N CYS A 200 17.52 37.59 18.05
CA CYS A 200 17.12 38.37 16.89
C CYS A 200 18.34 38.55 15.98
N GLY A 201 18.15 38.32 14.68
CA GLY A 201 19.17 38.57 13.66
C GLY A 201 18.92 39.89 12.98
N GLY A 202 19.90 40.79 13.04
CA GLY A 202 19.83 42.10 12.41
C GLY A 202 20.39 42.14 11.00
N ASP A 203 19.95 43.14 10.24
CA ASP A 203 20.49 43.48 8.92
C ASP A 203 21.98 43.91 9.03
N ASP A 204 22.42 44.40 10.19
CA ASP A 204 23.82 44.81 10.47
C ASP A 204 24.77 43.61 10.71
N GLY A 205 24.28 42.37 10.56
CA GLY A 205 25.10 41.19 10.83
C GLY A 205 25.30 40.87 12.32
N ALA A 206 24.62 41.61 13.19
CA ALA A 206 24.65 41.40 14.64
C ALA A 206 23.48 40.51 15.09
N VAL A 207 23.76 39.65 16.07
CA VAL A 207 22.77 38.85 16.78
C VAL A 207 22.54 39.48 18.14
N GLU A 208 21.30 39.84 18.44
CA GLU A 208 20.91 40.37 19.73
C GLU A 208 20.09 39.35 20.50
N CYS A 209 20.51 39.05 21.73
CA CYS A 209 19.82 38.11 22.62
C CYS A 209 19.05 38.86 23.70
N PHE A 210 17.77 38.52 23.84
CA PHE A 210 16.83 39.07 24.81
C PHE A 210 16.39 37.99 25.80
N ASP A 211 16.24 38.37 27.07
CA ASP A 211 15.47 37.60 28.04
C ASP A 211 14.10 38.24 28.21
N MET A 212 13.07 37.40 28.13
CA MET A 212 11.67 37.82 28.22
C MET A 212 11.28 38.31 29.62
N ARG A 213 12.04 37.93 30.67
CA ARG A 213 11.81 38.36 32.05
C ARG A 213 12.27 39.79 32.29
N THR A 214 13.51 40.08 31.88
CA THR A 214 14.12 41.42 32.02
C THR A 214 13.67 42.38 30.92
N LYS A 215 13.23 41.85 29.77
CA LYS A 215 12.74 42.61 28.60
C LYS A 215 13.79 43.57 28.02
N SER A 216 15.05 43.38 28.38
CA SER A 216 16.19 44.15 27.91
C SER A 216 17.12 43.25 27.09
N SER A 217 17.88 43.84 26.16
CA SER A 217 18.95 43.16 25.44
C SER A 217 20.05 42.76 26.43
N ILE A 218 20.35 41.46 26.54
CA ILE A 218 21.42 40.96 27.42
C ILE A 218 22.78 41.06 26.74
N GLY A 219 22.83 40.77 25.44
CA GLY A 219 24.08 40.73 24.71
C GLY A 219 23.87 40.90 23.22
N ARG A 220 24.79 41.66 22.60
CA ARG A 220 24.92 41.80 21.16
C ARG A 220 26.21 41.10 20.75
N ILE A 221 26.10 40.17 19.81
CA ILE A 221 27.22 39.43 19.25
C ILE A 221 27.32 39.86 17.79
N ASN A 222 28.45 40.44 17.39
CA ASN A 222 28.69 40.78 15.99
C ASN A 222 29.18 39.52 15.27
N ALA A 223 28.28 38.85 14.57
CA ALA A 223 28.62 37.61 13.89
C ALA A 223 29.58 37.84 12.70
N VAL A 224 29.47 39.03 12.11
CA VAL A 224 30.14 39.42 10.86
C VAL A 224 31.61 39.77 11.02
N GLU A 225 32.04 40.24 12.20
CA GLU A 225 33.45 40.59 12.44
C GLU A 225 34.39 39.40 12.25
N HIS A 226 33.87 38.18 12.45
CA HIS A 226 34.62 36.94 12.30
C HIS A 226 34.41 36.25 10.95
N GLY A 227 33.43 36.70 10.16
CA GLY A 227 33.18 36.25 8.79
C GLY A 227 34.08 36.93 7.76
N GLY A 228 34.71 38.05 8.11
CA GLY A 228 35.66 38.79 7.26
C GLY A 228 35.04 39.80 6.30
N ASP A 229 33.72 39.77 6.10
CA ASP A 229 33.01 40.63 5.14
C ASP A 229 32.06 41.59 5.85
N ILE A 230 32.38 42.88 5.86
CA ILE A 230 31.75 43.93 6.70
C ILE A 230 30.25 44.18 6.39
N ASN A 231 29.70 43.61 5.32
CA ASN A 231 28.33 43.86 4.83
C ASN A 231 27.48 42.58 4.71
N GLU A 232 27.63 41.65 5.64
CA GLU A 232 26.81 40.44 5.71
C GLU A 232 25.61 40.64 6.65
N GLU A 233 24.44 40.09 6.30
CA GLU A 233 23.24 40.11 7.14
C GLU A 233 23.00 38.73 7.75
N VAL A 234 22.37 38.67 8.93
CA VAL A 234 21.99 37.38 9.55
C VAL A 234 20.65 36.93 8.98
N THR A 235 20.65 35.82 8.26
CA THR A 235 19.48 35.29 7.53
C THR A 235 18.88 34.03 8.14
N ALA A 236 19.60 33.35 9.05
CA ALA A 236 19.10 32.18 9.77
C ALA A 236 19.66 32.14 11.20
N LEU A 237 18.83 31.75 12.16
CA LEU A 237 19.21 31.62 13.57
C LEU A 237 18.51 30.41 14.17
N LYS A 238 19.29 29.54 14.82
CA LYS A 238 18.72 28.39 15.53
C LYS A 238 19.52 28.02 16.78
N PHE A 239 18.81 27.98 17.91
CA PHE A 239 19.32 27.36 19.13
C PHE A 239 19.23 25.85 19.07
N ASP A 240 20.17 25.18 19.72
CA ASP A 240 20.03 23.75 20.00
C ASP A 240 18.84 23.51 20.95
N GLU A 241 18.05 22.47 20.66
CA GLU A 241 16.83 22.15 21.42
C GLU A 241 17.13 21.35 22.69
N ASP A 242 18.24 20.59 22.73
CA ASP A 242 18.57 19.66 23.82
C ASP A 242 19.75 20.14 24.69
N GLY A 243 20.84 20.58 24.06
CA GLY A 243 22.07 21.01 24.73
C GLY A 243 22.02 22.48 25.13
N GLY A 244 21.19 23.29 24.47
CA GLY A 244 20.86 24.68 24.84
C GLY A 244 22.00 25.70 24.77
N PHE A 245 23.27 25.27 24.82
CA PHE A 245 24.44 26.13 24.89
C PHE A 245 24.93 26.62 23.52
N THR A 246 24.72 25.82 22.47
CA THR A 246 25.14 26.17 21.11
C THR A 246 24.05 26.93 20.36
N MET A 247 24.48 27.94 19.63
CA MET A 247 23.67 28.76 18.74
C MET A 247 24.29 28.74 17.35
N ALA A 248 23.50 28.38 16.35
CA ALA A 248 23.91 28.47 14.96
C ALA A 248 23.38 29.76 14.33
N VAL A 249 24.27 30.50 13.68
CA VAL A 249 24.00 31.75 12.97
C VAL A 249 24.35 31.56 11.51
N GLY A 250 23.43 31.85 10.61
CA GLY A 250 23.63 31.83 9.17
C GLY A 250 23.74 33.25 8.63
N SER A 251 24.78 33.47 7.83
CA SER A 251 25.02 34.71 7.11
C SER A 251 24.45 34.66 5.68
N SER A 252 24.16 35.84 5.11
CA SER A 252 23.85 35.98 3.68
C SER A 252 25.02 35.60 2.76
N GLY A 253 26.26 35.63 3.26
CA GLY A 253 27.46 35.23 2.52
C GLY A 253 27.66 33.71 2.37
N GLY A 254 26.73 32.89 2.89
CA GLY A 254 26.85 31.42 2.83
C GLY A 254 27.72 30.82 3.94
N LYS A 255 28.08 31.62 4.95
CA LYS A 255 28.87 31.20 6.11
C LYS A 255 27.95 30.87 7.29
N VAL A 256 28.09 29.66 7.82
CA VAL A 256 27.44 29.20 9.04
C VAL A 256 28.43 29.35 10.19
N LEU A 257 28.03 30.07 11.22
CA LEU A 257 28.81 30.35 12.41
C LEU A 257 28.17 29.63 13.59
N LEU A 258 28.93 28.78 14.27
CA LEU A 258 28.54 28.16 15.53
C LEU A 258 29.09 28.98 16.70
N TYR A 259 28.19 29.45 17.54
CA TYR A 259 28.49 30.16 18.78
C TYR A 259 28.15 29.29 19.99
N ASP A 260 28.92 29.43 21.06
CA ASP A 260 28.48 29.04 22.40
C ASP A 260 27.95 30.32 23.08
N LEU A 261 26.82 30.23 23.78
CA LEU A 261 26.20 31.35 24.50
C LEU A 261 27.14 32.05 25.49
N ARG A 262 28.19 31.37 25.94
CA ARG A 262 29.21 31.91 26.85
C ARG A 262 30.30 32.71 26.15
N SER A 263 30.53 32.49 24.85
CA SER A 263 31.63 33.09 24.11
C SER A 263 31.14 34.04 23.03
N SER A 264 31.73 35.24 22.98
CA SER A 264 31.50 36.21 21.91
C SER A 264 32.13 35.81 20.57
N HIS A 265 33.11 34.90 20.60
CA HIS A 265 33.76 34.37 19.40
C HIS A 265 33.10 33.07 18.93
N PRO A 266 33.04 32.83 17.61
CA PRO A 266 32.49 31.61 17.07
C PRO A 266 33.42 30.45 17.39
N MET A 267 32.85 29.33 17.84
CA MET A 267 33.57 28.07 17.97
C MET A 267 34.00 27.57 16.58
N ARG A 268 33.15 27.74 15.58
CA ARG A 268 33.43 27.27 14.22
C ARG A 268 32.76 28.10 13.15
N VAL A 269 33.47 28.31 12.05
CA VAL A 269 32.99 28.93 10.83
C VAL A 269 33.00 27.88 9.73
N LYS A 270 31.87 27.67 9.06
CA LYS A 270 31.76 26.76 7.92
C LYS A 270 31.16 27.47 6.73
N ASP A 271 31.86 27.44 5.62
CA ASP A 271 31.42 28.06 4.37
C ASP A 271 30.78 27.04 3.42
N HIS A 272 29.67 27.43 2.80
CA HIS A 272 29.00 26.70 1.74
C HIS A 272 29.67 26.89 0.37
N MET A 273 30.56 27.87 0.23
CA MET A 273 31.38 28.20 -0.95
C MET A 273 30.59 28.75 -2.16
N TYR A 274 29.27 28.61 -2.21
CA TYR A 274 28.44 29.17 -3.27
C TYR A 274 28.17 30.67 -3.11
N GLY A 275 28.45 31.24 -1.94
CA GLY A 275 28.22 32.67 -1.67
C GLY A 275 26.75 33.07 -1.65
N SER A 276 25.83 32.11 -1.50
CA SER A 276 24.39 32.34 -1.37
C SER A 276 23.93 32.29 0.08
N ALA A 277 22.85 33.03 0.36
CA ALA A 277 22.34 33.21 1.71
C ALA A 277 21.80 31.91 2.33
N ILE A 278 22.18 31.67 3.59
CA ILE A 278 21.68 30.53 4.35
C ILE A 278 20.22 30.79 4.72
N LEU A 279 19.33 29.92 4.27
CA LEU A 279 17.88 30.10 4.45
C LEU A 279 17.40 29.59 5.80
N ASP A 280 17.83 28.38 6.17
CA ASP A 280 17.44 27.77 7.44
C ASP A 280 18.52 26.82 7.97
N ILE A 281 18.55 26.70 9.29
CA ILE A 281 19.45 25.83 10.04
C ILE A 281 18.61 25.00 11.01
N LYS A 282 18.73 23.67 10.92
CA LYS A 282 18.04 22.75 11.82
C LYS A 282 19.03 21.84 12.53
N TRP A 283 18.88 21.78 13.85
CA TRP A 283 19.53 20.79 14.69
C TRP A 283 18.78 19.46 14.57
N HIS A 284 19.51 18.40 14.30
CA HIS A 284 18.95 17.07 14.18
C HIS A 284 19.69 16.10 15.08
N ARG A 285 18.93 15.46 15.98
CA ARG A 285 19.42 14.41 16.85
C ARG A 285 18.58 13.15 16.63
N THR A 286 19.27 12.03 16.50
CA THR A 286 18.66 10.70 16.39
C THR A 286 19.22 9.78 17.46
N LEU A 287 18.47 8.74 17.78
CA LEU A 287 18.87 7.74 18.77
C LEU A 287 20.10 6.93 18.33
N ASN A 288 20.31 6.81 17.01
CA ASN A 288 21.41 6.01 16.43
C ASN A 288 22.72 6.80 16.30
N SER A 289 22.69 8.14 16.29
CA SER A 289 23.88 8.97 16.29
C SER A 289 24.03 9.62 17.66
N GLU A 290 25.05 9.23 18.43
CA GLU A 290 25.37 9.90 19.71
C GLU A 290 25.65 11.40 19.52
N ARG A 291 26.10 11.77 18.32
CA ARG A 291 26.42 13.15 17.93
C ARG A 291 25.21 13.82 17.28
N GLN A 292 24.91 15.03 17.76
CA GLN A 292 23.99 15.94 17.09
C GLN A 292 24.54 16.29 15.72
N LYS A 293 23.70 16.35 14.70
CA LYS A 293 24.07 16.81 13.36
C LYS A 293 23.38 18.12 13.07
N LEU A 294 24.07 18.98 12.34
CA LEU A 294 23.54 20.24 11.85
C LEU A 294 23.18 20.11 10.38
N ILE A 295 21.97 20.55 10.05
CA ILE A 295 21.48 20.62 8.68
C ILE A 295 21.43 22.09 8.31
N THR A 296 22.27 22.49 7.36
CA THR A 296 22.39 23.87 6.90
C THR A 296 21.92 23.95 5.46
N THR A 297 21.07 24.93 5.18
CA THR A 297 20.46 25.07 3.86
C THR A 297 20.85 26.37 3.20
N ASP A 298 21.22 26.24 1.95
CA ASP A 298 21.45 27.34 1.03
C ASP A 298 20.41 27.26 -0.09
N LYS A 299 20.35 28.27 -0.97
CA LYS A 299 19.45 28.30 -2.13
C LYS A 299 19.66 27.12 -3.09
N HIS A 300 20.87 26.57 -3.11
CA HIS A 300 21.24 25.50 -4.04
C HIS A 300 21.53 24.15 -3.38
N VAL A 301 22.05 24.13 -2.15
CA VAL A 301 22.54 22.89 -1.52
C VAL A 301 22.11 22.83 -0.06
N VAL A 302 21.69 21.64 0.37
CA VAL A 302 21.54 21.32 1.79
C VAL A 302 22.75 20.50 2.23
N ARG A 303 23.48 20.94 3.25
CA ARG A 303 24.63 20.21 3.81
C ARG A 303 24.28 19.70 5.20
N ILE A 304 24.66 18.45 5.46
CA ILE A 304 24.52 17.81 6.77
C ILE A 304 25.92 17.55 7.31
N TRP A 305 26.20 18.04 8.49
CA TRP A 305 27.54 17.97 9.08
C TRP A 305 27.50 17.98 10.60
N ASP A 306 28.56 17.45 11.20
CA ASP A 306 28.66 17.35 12.64
C ASP A 306 29.26 18.65 13.22
N PRO A 307 28.64 19.26 14.25
CA PRO A 307 29.04 20.56 14.79
C PRO A 307 30.42 20.52 15.46
N GLU A 308 30.77 19.42 16.13
CA GLU A 308 32.03 19.28 16.88
C GLU A 308 33.23 19.03 15.97
N THR A 309 33.10 18.12 14.99
CA THR A 309 34.20 17.78 14.07
C THR A 309 34.24 18.70 12.84
N GLY A 310 33.07 19.20 12.43
CA GLY A 310 32.88 19.99 11.20
C GLY A 310 32.85 19.17 9.91
N ASP A 311 33.01 17.85 10.01
CA ASP A 311 33.06 16.95 8.87
C ASP A 311 31.69 16.90 8.17
N GLY A 312 31.70 17.02 6.85
CA GLY A 312 30.50 16.95 6.01
C GLY A 312 30.09 15.51 5.76
N MET A 313 28.96 15.10 6.33
CA MET A 313 28.42 13.75 6.13
C MET A 313 27.80 13.62 4.74
N THR A 314 26.88 14.53 4.38
CA THR A 314 26.19 14.51 3.08
C THR A 314 25.88 15.90 2.58
N SER A 315 25.76 16.02 1.26
CA SER A 315 25.24 17.19 0.58
C SER A 315 24.10 16.78 -0.34
N ILE A 316 22.93 17.39 -0.18
CA ILE A 316 21.77 17.18 -1.03
C ILE A 316 21.70 18.34 -2.01
N GLU A 317 21.79 18.01 -3.29
CA GLU A 317 21.59 18.96 -4.40
C GLU A 317 20.28 18.61 -5.12
N PRO A 318 19.21 19.40 -4.95
CA PRO A 318 18.00 19.20 -5.72
C PRO A 318 18.26 19.55 -7.20
N THR A 319 17.88 18.65 -8.11
CA THR A 319 18.03 18.88 -9.56
C THR A 319 17.02 19.90 -10.11
N ALA A 320 16.00 20.26 -9.34
CA ALA A 320 14.89 21.10 -9.81
C ALA A 320 14.66 22.32 -8.92
N GLY A 321 15.11 23.49 -9.38
CA GLY A 321 14.77 24.79 -8.78
C GLY A 321 15.56 25.16 -7.52
N THR A 322 15.37 26.41 -7.10
CA THR A 322 15.90 26.99 -5.87
C THR A 322 15.13 26.50 -4.65
N ILE A 323 15.86 26.29 -3.55
CA ILE A 323 15.30 25.94 -2.24
C ILE A 323 14.80 27.22 -1.57
N ASN A 324 13.60 27.15 -0.96
CA ASN A 324 13.03 28.21 -0.14
C ASN A 324 13.09 27.86 1.35
N ASP A 325 12.82 26.59 1.68
CA ASP A 325 12.73 26.12 3.06
C ASP A 325 13.02 24.62 3.14
N ILE A 326 13.41 24.16 4.32
CA ILE A 326 13.59 22.74 4.61
C ILE A 326 12.72 22.35 5.79
N CYS A 327 12.12 21.16 5.76
CA CYS A 327 11.50 20.58 6.95
C CYS A 327 12.09 19.22 7.26
N VAL A 328 12.54 19.05 8.50
CA VAL A 328 13.13 17.82 9.01
C VAL A 328 12.21 17.27 10.08
N PHE A 329 11.93 15.98 10.03
CA PHE A 329 11.22 15.31 11.11
C PHE A 329 12.16 15.06 12.28
N SER A 330 11.73 15.42 13.48
CA SER A 330 12.47 15.12 14.70
C SER A 330 12.68 13.60 14.84
N LYS A 331 13.92 13.19 15.12
CA LYS A 331 14.33 11.79 15.36
C LYS A 331 14.27 10.82 14.16
N SER A 332 13.94 11.29 12.95
CA SER A 332 13.91 10.45 11.75
C SER A 332 14.74 11.02 10.60
N GLY A 333 15.23 10.17 9.71
CA GLY A 333 16.05 10.56 8.55
C GLY A 333 15.30 11.17 7.37
N LEU A 334 14.01 11.52 7.54
CA LEU A 334 13.16 12.05 6.48
C LEU A 334 13.17 13.59 6.45
N MET A 335 13.37 14.16 5.27
CA MET A 335 13.37 15.60 5.01
C MET A 335 12.47 15.95 3.84
N PHE A 336 11.75 17.06 3.95
CA PHE A 336 11.04 17.70 2.84
C PHE A 336 11.74 18.99 2.46
N LEU A 337 11.89 19.26 1.16
CA LEU A 337 12.38 20.54 0.67
C LEU A 337 11.24 21.32 0.02
N ALA A 338 11.07 22.58 0.44
CA ALA A 338 10.26 23.53 -0.29
C ALA A 338 11.11 24.08 -1.44
N LEU A 339 10.64 23.89 -2.67
CA LEU A 339 11.32 24.36 -3.88
C LEU A 339 10.40 25.31 -4.65
N ASP A 340 11.00 26.04 -5.59
CA ASP A 340 10.28 26.78 -6.64
C ASP A 340 9.65 25.86 -7.72
N CYS A 341 9.38 24.61 -7.36
CA CYS A 341 8.75 23.62 -8.20
C CYS A 341 7.37 23.24 -7.65
N SER A 342 6.54 22.71 -8.55
CA SER A 342 5.19 22.24 -8.21
C SER A 342 5.19 21.13 -7.16
N GLN A 343 6.19 20.25 -7.15
CA GLN A 343 6.27 19.13 -6.22
C GLN A 343 7.24 19.44 -5.08
N ILE A 344 6.88 18.99 -3.88
CA ILE A 344 7.76 18.95 -2.71
C ILE A 344 8.53 17.62 -2.75
N PRO A 345 9.86 17.61 -3.01
CA PRO A 345 10.63 16.39 -2.90
C PRO A 345 10.91 16.01 -1.45
N SER A 346 10.83 14.71 -1.18
CA SER A 346 11.21 14.09 0.07
C SER A 346 12.51 13.30 -0.09
N TYR A 347 13.47 13.58 0.79
CA TYR A 347 14.75 12.88 0.88
C TYR A 347 14.77 12.04 2.15
N PHE A 348 15.19 10.79 2.02
CA PHE A 348 15.35 9.87 3.13
C PHE A 348 16.82 9.43 3.23
N ILE A 349 17.39 9.56 4.42
CA ILE A 349 18.78 9.19 4.71
C ILE A 349 18.78 8.18 5.86
N PRO A 350 18.95 6.87 5.57
CA PRO A 350 18.92 5.82 6.60
C PRO A 350 20.01 5.98 7.66
N SER A 351 21.19 6.49 7.28
CA SER A 351 22.31 6.72 8.20
C SER A 351 22.11 7.92 9.14
N LEU A 352 21.16 8.80 8.82
CA LEU A 352 20.82 9.92 9.68
C LEU A 352 19.90 9.43 10.80
N GLY A 353 18.91 8.59 10.49
CA GLY A 353 18.03 7.96 11.45
C GLY A 353 16.97 7.09 10.78
N PRO A 354 16.20 6.33 11.58
CA PRO A 354 15.12 5.48 11.07
C PRO A 354 14.02 6.32 10.42
N ALA A 355 13.16 5.68 9.64
CA ALA A 355 11.95 6.26 9.11
C ALA A 355 10.94 6.58 10.24
N PRO A 356 10.07 7.58 10.05
CA PRO A 356 9.06 7.89 11.05
C PRO A 356 8.03 6.75 11.17
N LYS A 357 7.34 6.67 12.31
CA LYS A 357 6.41 5.56 12.65
C LYS A 357 5.33 5.28 11.61
N TRP A 358 4.90 6.31 10.88
CA TRP A 358 3.88 6.19 9.84
C TRP A 358 4.44 5.62 8.53
N LEU A 359 5.76 5.55 8.34
CA LEU A 359 6.42 5.01 7.13
C LEU A 359 7.39 3.84 7.43
N PRO A 360 6.93 2.72 7.98
CA PRO A 360 7.79 1.54 8.11
C PRO A 360 8.19 0.97 6.74
N SER A 361 7.31 1.04 5.75
CA SER A 361 7.51 0.42 4.45
C SER A 361 8.66 1.01 3.63
N ILE A 362 9.08 2.26 3.89
CA ILE A 362 10.22 2.85 3.18
C ILE A 362 11.52 2.18 3.61
N GLU A 363 11.66 1.80 4.87
CA GLU A 363 12.86 1.09 5.33
C GLU A 363 13.00 -0.24 4.61
N ASN A 364 11.93 -1.04 4.55
CA ASN A 364 11.91 -2.29 3.81
C ASN A 364 12.24 -2.08 2.32
N LEU A 365 11.66 -1.07 1.67
CA LEU A 365 11.97 -0.77 0.27
C LEU A 365 13.43 -0.35 0.08
N THR A 366 13.99 0.40 1.03
CA THR A 366 15.42 0.75 0.96
C THR A 366 16.31 -0.46 1.22
N GLU A 367 15.92 -1.37 2.12
CA GLU A 367 16.64 -2.61 2.43
C GLU A 367 16.61 -3.57 1.22
N GLU A 368 15.44 -3.78 0.62
CA GLU A 368 15.29 -4.54 -0.64
C GLU A 368 16.17 -3.96 -1.76
N MET A 369 16.23 -2.62 -1.87
CA MET A 369 17.13 -1.97 -2.83
C MET A 369 18.62 -2.13 -2.50
N GLU A 370 18.98 -2.33 -1.23
CA GLU A 370 20.35 -2.66 -0.85
C GLU A 370 20.70 -4.11 -1.19
N GLU A 371 19.73 -5.03 -1.10
CA GLU A 371 19.87 -6.45 -1.45
C GLU A 371 19.93 -6.67 -2.98
N ASP A 372 19.08 -5.97 -3.75
CA ASP A 372 18.98 -6.09 -5.22
C ASP A 372 20.29 -5.71 -5.95
N ALA A 373 21.14 -4.87 -5.34
CA ALA A 373 22.43 -4.52 -5.92
C ALA A 373 23.38 -5.73 -6.05
N GLN A 374 23.11 -6.85 -5.35
CA GLN A 374 23.97 -8.03 -5.33
C GLN A 374 23.48 -9.18 -6.23
N THR A 375 22.22 -9.20 -6.69
CA THR A 375 21.60 -10.43 -7.23
C THR A 375 21.54 -10.53 -8.77
N THR A 376 21.67 -9.43 -9.54
CA THR A 376 21.29 -9.42 -10.97
C THR A 376 22.29 -10.03 -11.97
N ILE A 377 23.15 -10.99 -11.61
CA ILE A 377 24.17 -11.52 -12.55
C ILE A 377 23.74 -12.86 -13.20
N TYR A 378 22.76 -13.60 -12.64
CA TYR A 378 22.46 -14.96 -13.14
C TYR A 378 20.97 -15.33 -13.37
N ASP A 379 20.01 -14.46 -13.05
CA ASP A 379 18.58 -14.84 -13.09
C ASP A 379 18.03 -15.17 -14.49
N ASN A 380 18.68 -14.69 -15.55
CA ASN A 380 18.25 -14.91 -16.93
C ASN A 380 19.00 -16.06 -17.63
N PHE A 381 19.85 -16.80 -16.93
CA PHE A 381 20.67 -17.86 -17.53
C PHE A 381 20.21 -19.26 -17.12
N LYS A 382 19.99 -20.13 -18.10
CA LYS A 382 19.75 -21.56 -17.88
C LYS A 382 21.07 -22.32 -18.01
N PHE A 383 21.38 -23.14 -17.01
CA PHE A 383 22.50 -24.08 -17.05
C PHE A 383 22.17 -25.26 -17.95
N LEU A 384 23.08 -25.61 -18.86
CA LEU A 384 22.97 -26.75 -19.76
C LEU A 384 24.23 -27.60 -19.72
N THR A 385 24.04 -28.91 -19.76
CA THR A 385 25.12 -29.88 -19.92
C THR A 385 25.57 -29.95 -21.40
N LYS A 386 26.71 -30.58 -21.66
CA LYS A 386 27.19 -30.81 -23.04
C LYS A 386 26.20 -31.64 -23.87
N GLU A 387 25.60 -32.65 -23.25
CA GLU A 387 24.60 -33.52 -23.88
C GLU A 387 23.34 -32.73 -24.29
N ASP A 388 22.92 -31.76 -23.48
CA ASP A 388 21.74 -30.94 -23.79
C ASP A 388 22.03 -29.88 -24.87
N LEU A 389 23.27 -29.39 -24.96
CA LEU A 389 23.70 -28.55 -26.09
C LEU A 389 23.73 -29.32 -27.41
N GLU A 390 24.11 -30.60 -27.37
CA GLU A 390 24.11 -31.50 -28.53
C GLU A 390 22.67 -31.78 -28.99
N LYS A 391 21.74 -32.07 -28.08
CA LYS A 391 20.31 -32.23 -28.39
C LYS A 391 19.71 -30.97 -29.02
N LEU A 392 20.18 -29.79 -28.63
CA LEU A 392 19.69 -28.51 -29.14
C LEU A 392 20.43 -28.04 -30.41
N ASN A 393 21.39 -28.83 -30.93
CA ASN A 393 22.24 -28.45 -32.06
C ASN A 393 22.99 -27.11 -31.88
N LEU A 394 23.36 -26.76 -30.64
CA LEU A 394 24.03 -25.50 -30.30
C LEU A 394 25.55 -25.66 -30.09
N THR A 395 26.14 -26.76 -30.54
CA THR A 395 27.59 -27.05 -30.41
C THR A 395 28.46 -26.02 -31.13
N SER A 396 27.97 -25.42 -32.22
CA SER A 396 28.68 -24.36 -32.96
C SER A 396 28.82 -23.05 -32.18
N LEU A 397 28.10 -22.86 -31.08
CA LEU A 397 28.18 -21.66 -30.23
C LEU A 397 29.22 -21.79 -29.10
N ILE A 398 29.85 -22.97 -28.95
CA ILE A 398 30.89 -23.21 -27.94
C ILE A 398 32.09 -22.32 -28.28
N GLY A 399 32.42 -21.39 -27.37
CA GLY A 399 33.51 -20.41 -27.54
C GLY A 399 33.05 -19.00 -27.93
N THR A 400 31.74 -18.80 -28.19
CA THR A 400 31.18 -17.45 -28.38
C THR A 400 30.74 -16.84 -27.05
N ASN A 401 30.70 -15.50 -26.97
CA ASN A 401 30.26 -14.75 -25.78
C ASN A 401 28.81 -15.04 -25.34
N LEU A 402 28.04 -15.78 -26.14
CA LEU A 402 26.66 -16.18 -25.85
C LEU A 402 26.56 -17.40 -24.92
N LEU A 403 27.63 -18.19 -24.81
CA LEU A 403 27.75 -19.31 -23.88
C LEU A 403 28.78 -18.99 -22.82
N ARG A 404 28.35 -18.85 -21.57
CA ARG A 404 29.31 -18.72 -20.46
C ARG A 404 29.68 -20.12 -19.98
N ALA A 405 30.93 -20.51 -20.21
CA ALA A 405 31.47 -21.77 -19.74
C ALA A 405 31.49 -21.80 -18.20
N SER A 406 31.05 -22.93 -17.64
CA SER A 406 31.14 -23.27 -16.22
C SER A 406 31.73 -24.68 -16.12
N MET A 407 32.32 -25.02 -14.97
CA MET A 407 33.16 -26.21 -14.76
C MET A 407 32.58 -27.53 -15.31
N HIS A 408 31.25 -27.66 -15.36
CA HIS A 408 30.55 -28.86 -15.85
C HIS A 408 29.47 -28.59 -16.92
N GLY A 409 29.43 -27.39 -17.51
CA GLY A 409 28.38 -27.04 -18.48
C GLY A 409 28.48 -25.61 -19.01
N PHE A 410 27.40 -25.13 -19.62
CA PHE A 410 27.32 -23.81 -20.22
C PHE A 410 26.04 -23.09 -19.77
N PHE A 411 26.15 -21.80 -19.50
CA PHE A 411 25.00 -20.94 -19.26
C PHE A 411 24.57 -20.28 -20.58
N ILE A 412 23.29 -20.44 -20.93
CA ILE A 412 22.61 -19.79 -22.05
C ILE A 412 21.56 -18.82 -21.52
N ASP A 413 21.42 -17.66 -22.15
CA ASP A 413 20.27 -16.79 -21.94
C ASP A 413 18.94 -17.53 -22.20
N TYR A 414 18.03 -17.49 -21.24
CA TYR A 414 16.76 -18.23 -21.28
C TYR A 414 15.95 -17.99 -22.57
N LYS A 415 16.04 -16.79 -23.16
CA LYS A 415 15.40 -16.45 -24.43
C LYS A 415 15.98 -17.20 -25.62
N LEU A 416 17.30 -17.36 -25.68
CA LEU A 416 17.98 -18.12 -26.72
C LEU A 416 17.70 -19.62 -26.57
N TYR A 417 17.72 -20.10 -25.32
CA TYR A 417 17.34 -21.48 -25.02
C TYR A 417 15.92 -21.81 -25.48
N LYS A 418 14.94 -20.94 -25.20
CA LYS A 418 13.54 -21.16 -25.61
C LYS A 418 13.37 -21.21 -27.13
N LYS A 419 14.08 -20.33 -27.86
CA LYS A 419 14.07 -20.34 -29.34
C LYS A 419 14.72 -21.59 -29.92
N ALA A 420 15.84 -22.03 -29.34
CA ALA A 420 16.52 -23.26 -29.75
C ALA A 420 15.61 -24.48 -29.52
N LYS A 421 14.98 -24.58 -28.35
CA LYS A 421 14.06 -25.67 -28.03
C LYS A 421 12.87 -25.74 -29.01
N GLN A 422 12.27 -24.58 -29.34
CA GLN A 422 11.17 -24.50 -30.30
C GLN A 422 11.57 -24.93 -31.71
N TYR A 423 12.84 -24.74 -32.09
CA TYR A 423 13.35 -25.14 -33.40
C TYR A 423 13.69 -26.63 -33.46
N THR A 424 14.20 -27.19 -32.37
CA THR A 424 14.64 -28.60 -32.32
C THR A 424 13.48 -29.57 -32.16
N GLU A 425 12.41 -29.17 -31.46
CA GLU A 425 11.29 -30.07 -31.17
C GLU A 425 9.94 -29.50 -31.69
N PRO A 426 9.69 -29.53 -33.01
CA PRO A 426 8.43 -29.06 -33.60
C PRO A 426 7.21 -29.95 -33.26
N PHE A 427 7.43 -31.15 -32.70
CA PHE A 427 6.41 -32.18 -32.46
C PHE A 427 6.07 -32.45 -30.99
N GLU A 428 6.56 -31.65 -30.01
CA GLU A 428 6.28 -31.88 -28.57
C GLU A 428 4.78 -31.98 -28.25
N TYR A 429 3.95 -31.24 -29.00
CA TYR A 429 2.50 -31.25 -28.81
C TYR A 429 1.85 -32.55 -29.30
N GLU A 430 2.38 -33.13 -30.38
CA GLU A 430 1.87 -34.39 -30.95
C GLU A 430 2.31 -35.59 -30.09
N THR A 431 3.57 -35.61 -29.65
CA THR A 431 4.08 -36.66 -28.76
C THR A 431 3.42 -36.64 -27.38
N TYR A 432 3.14 -35.45 -26.84
CA TYR A 432 2.36 -35.31 -25.61
C TYR A 432 0.94 -35.86 -25.77
N ARG A 433 0.30 -35.61 -26.92
CA ARG A 433 -1.04 -36.10 -27.23
C ARG A 433 -1.07 -37.62 -27.38
N GLU A 434 -0.07 -38.20 -28.04
CA GLU A 434 0.09 -39.65 -28.18
C GLU A 434 0.27 -40.35 -26.83
N GLN A 435 1.12 -39.80 -25.94
CA GLN A 435 1.31 -40.33 -24.59
C GLN A 435 0.03 -40.29 -23.76
N GLN A 436 -0.76 -39.22 -23.87
CA GLN A 436 -2.06 -39.12 -23.20
C GLN A 436 -3.08 -40.12 -23.77
N THR A 437 -3.06 -40.37 -25.08
CA THR A 437 -3.92 -41.40 -25.68
C THR A 437 -3.52 -42.81 -25.28
N GLN A 438 -2.22 -43.09 -25.14
CA GLN A 438 -1.72 -44.39 -24.68
C GLN A 438 -2.12 -44.67 -23.24
N LYS A 439 -1.98 -43.69 -22.33
CA LYS A 439 -2.43 -43.81 -20.93
C LYS A 439 -3.93 -44.12 -20.82
N LYS A 440 -4.75 -43.41 -21.60
CA LYS A 440 -6.19 -43.66 -21.67
C LYS A 440 -6.55 -45.04 -22.24
N LEU A 441 -5.77 -45.54 -23.20
CA LEU A 441 -5.95 -46.90 -23.71
C LEU A 441 -5.57 -47.94 -22.65
N GLU A 442 -4.47 -47.73 -21.91
CA GLU A 442 -4.05 -48.61 -20.83
C GLU A 442 -5.10 -48.68 -19.70
N GLU A 443 -5.66 -47.54 -19.28
CA GLU A 443 -6.80 -47.48 -18.34
C GLU A 443 -8.01 -48.28 -18.84
N GLN A 444 -8.32 -48.17 -20.14
CA GLN A 444 -9.39 -48.95 -20.77
C GLN A 444 -9.07 -50.45 -20.83
N PHE A 445 -7.82 -50.84 -21.06
CA PHE A 445 -7.41 -52.25 -21.05
C PHE A 445 -7.45 -52.87 -19.65
N VAL A 446 -7.06 -52.13 -18.61
CA VAL A 446 -7.14 -52.57 -17.21
C VAL A 446 -8.58 -52.83 -16.78
N SER A 447 -9.55 -52.04 -17.27
CA SER A 447 -10.98 -52.27 -16.99
C SER A 447 -11.56 -53.55 -17.62
N ARG A 448 -10.91 -54.10 -18.66
CA ARG A 448 -11.49 -55.17 -19.51
C ARG A 448 -11.00 -56.58 -19.17
N ILE A 449 -9.88 -56.72 -18.45
CA ILE A 449 -9.31 -58.03 -18.08
C ILE A 449 -9.25 -58.12 -16.55
N THR A 450 -10.39 -58.36 -15.92
CA THR A 450 -10.44 -58.89 -14.54
C THR A 450 -11.24 -60.18 -14.54
N ILE A 451 -10.55 -61.32 -14.57
CA ILE A 451 -11.15 -62.62 -14.30
C ILE A 451 -11.35 -62.69 -12.78
N PRO A 452 -12.58 -62.75 -12.24
CA PRO A 452 -12.78 -62.70 -10.79
C PRO A 452 -12.36 -64.03 -10.14
N LYS A 453 -11.29 -64.00 -9.32
CA LYS A 453 -11.02 -65.08 -8.35
C LYS A 453 -12.11 -65.03 -7.27
N LYS A 454 -12.80 -66.14 -7.00
CA LYS A 454 -13.90 -66.20 -6.01
C LYS A 454 -13.38 -65.93 -4.60
N LEU A 455 -13.77 -64.80 -4.02
CA LEU A 455 -13.54 -64.47 -2.61
C LEU A 455 -14.46 -65.30 -1.69
N PRO A 456 -14.01 -65.69 -0.49
CA PRO A 456 -14.82 -66.40 0.51
C PRO A 456 -16.01 -65.57 1.02
N LYS A 457 -17.00 -66.25 1.63
CA LYS A 457 -18.28 -65.64 2.04
C LYS A 457 -18.19 -64.85 3.35
N VAL A 458 -17.32 -65.23 4.28
CA VAL A 458 -17.11 -64.55 5.58
C VAL A 458 -15.81 -63.74 5.51
N ASN A 459 -15.78 -62.54 6.12
CA ASN A 459 -14.62 -61.64 6.15
C ASN A 459 -14.07 -61.21 4.77
N ARG A 460 -14.99 -60.85 3.85
CA ARG A 460 -14.67 -60.35 2.49
C ARG A 460 -13.71 -59.16 2.46
N LYS A 461 -13.88 -58.21 3.38
CA LYS A 461 -13.05 -56.99 3.46
C LYS A 461 -11.61 -57.31 3.86
N LEU A 462 -11.42 -58.25 4.79
CA LEU A 462 -10.09 -58.73 5.16
C LEU A 462 -9.42 -59.45 4.00
N ALA A 463 -10.15 -60.34 3.32
CA ALA A 463 -9.65 -61.07 2.16
C ALA A 463 -9.23 -60.12 1.02
N ALA A 464 -10.00 -59.07 0.75
CA ALA A 464 -9.64 -58.03 -0.21
C ALA A 464 -8.37 -57.26 0.21
N SER A 465 -8.26 -56.88 1.48
CA SER A 465 -7.08 -56.16 1.98
C SER A 465 -5.78 -56.99 1.96
N VAL A 466 -5.88 -58.32 2.08
CA VAL A 466 -4.73 -59.22 1.95
C VAL A 466 -4.26 -59.26 0.50
N ILE A 467 -5.18 -59.31 -0.46
CA ILE A 467 -4.89 -59.29 -1.90
C ILE A 467 -4.33 -57.94 -2.36
N GLU A 468 -4.88 -56.82 -1.87
CA GLU A 468 -4.37 -55.48 -2.19
C GLU A 468 -2.95 -55.25 -1.65
N LYS A 469 -2.69 -55.68 -0.41
CA LYS A 469 -1.34 -55.61 0.18
C LYS A 469 -0.35 -56.51 -0.55
N GLU A 470 -0.79 -57.63 -1.10
CA GLU A 470 0.05 -58.50 -1.94
C GLU A 470 0.44 -57.79 -3.25
N ALA A 471 -0.51 -57.14 -3.93
CA ALA A 471 -0.24 -56.36 -5.14
C ALA A 471 0.73 -55.18 -4.87
N GLU A 472 0.60 -54.51 -3.73
CA GLU A 472 1.54 -53.47 -3.30
C GLU A 472 2.94 -54.04 -3.01
N ILE A 473 3.05 -55.24 -2.42
CA ILE A 473 4.34 -55.90 -2.16
C ILE A 473 4.99 -56.35 -3.47
N GLU A 474 4.22 -56.89 -4.43
CA GLU A 474 4.73 -57.27 -5.77
C GLU A 474 5.23 -56.06 -6.56
N GLN A 475 4.55 -54.91 -6.49
CA GLN A 475 5.03 -53.66 -7.10
C GLN A 475 6.34 -53.16 -6.45
N ILE A 476 6.47 -53.29 -5.13
CA ILE A 476 7.70 -52.94 -4.40
C ILE A 476 8.86 -53.90 -4.71
N GLU A 477 8.58 -55.16 -5.06
CA GLU A 477 9.62 -56.12 -5.50
C GLU A 477 10.05 -55.89 -6.96
N ALA A 478 9.17 -55.40 -7.83
CA ALA A 478 9.51 -55.02 -9.21
C ALA A 478 10.46 -53.79 -9.27
N ASP A 479 10.27 -52.81 -8.37
CA ASP A 479 11.12 -51.62 -8.26
C ASP A 479 12.50 -51.88 -7.60
N LYS A 480 12.72 -53.08 -7.02
CA LYS A 480 13.95 -53.44 -6.27
C LYS A 480 14.94 -54.32 -7.03
N ASN A 481 14.79 -54.49 -8.34
CA ASN A 481 15.76 -55.23 -9.16
C ASN A 481 17.05 -54.45 -9.53
N GLU A 482 17.28 -53.27 -8.92
CA GLU A 482 18.60 -52.66 -8.85
C GLU A 482 19.11 -52.61 -7.40
N THR A 483 20.06 -53.51 -7.08
CA THR A 483 20.97 -53.57 -5.90
C THR A 483 20.59 -54.44 -4.67
N LYS A 484 21.62 -55.06 -4.10
CA LYS A 484 21.63 -56.33 -3.32
C LYS A 484 21.13 -56.27 -1.86
N LYS A 485 20.42 -57.33 -1.45
CA LYS A 485 20.35 -58.04 -0.14
C LYS A 485 20.57 -57.24 1.17
N ALA A 486 19.50 -57.06 1.95
CA ALA A 486 19.50 -57.24 3.42
C ALA A 486 18.09 -57.43 4.02
N SER A 487 17.99 -58.42 4.92
CA SER A 487 16.95 -58.71 5.93
C SER A 487 15.49 -59.01 5.48
N ARG A 488 15.28 -60.27 5.12
CA ARG A 488 14.01 -61.00 5.33
C ARG A 488 13.66 -61.00 6.83
N LYS A 489 12.71 -60.17 7.28
CA LYS A 489 12.00 -60.37 8.56
C LYS A 489 10.67 -59.59 8.61
N LYS A 490 9.73 -60.07 7.81
CA LYS A 490 8.27 -60.20 8.08
C LYS A 490 7.69 -60.80 6.81
N LYS A 491 7.65 -62.14 6.75
CA LYS A 491 6.95 -62.87 5.68
C LYS A 491 5.51 -62.39 5.70
N GLY A 492 5.11 -61.70 4.64
CA GLY A 492 3.72 -61.34 4.37
C GLY A 492 2.88 -62.60 4.31
N LEU A 493 1.70 -62.49 4.90
CA LEU A 493 0.62 -63.46 4.87
C LEU A 493 0.13 -63.56 3.42
N GLY A 494 0.58 -64.60 2.70
CA GLY A 494 0.26 -64.83 1.28
C GLY A 494 -1.02 -65.66 1.07
N PRO A 495 -1.39 -65.94 -0.19
CA PRO A 495 -2.62 -66.65 -0.56
C PRO A 495 -2.67 -68.09 -0.04
N GLU A 496 -1.55 -68.63 0.44
CA GLU A 496 -1.48 -69.89 1.18
C GLU A 496 -2.40 -69.90 2.42
N ILE A 497 -2.81 -68.75 2.96
CA ILE A 497 -3.73 -68.69 4.12
C ILE A 497 -5.14 -69.11 3.75
N PHE A 498 -5.56 -68.89 2.50
CA PHE A 498 -6.86 -69.36 2.02
C PHE A 498 -6.88 -70.88 1.86
N GLU A 499 -5.71 -71.51 1.72
CA GLU A 499 -5.57 -72.97 1.60
C GLU A 499 -5.06 -73.66 2.88
N ASP A 500 -4.47 -72.92 3.85
CA ASP A 500 -3.94 -73.44 5.12
C ASP A 500 -5.09 -73.87 6.04
N GLU A 501 -5.10 -75.16 6.40
CA GLU A 501 -6.14 -75.80 7.23
C GLU A 501 -6.33 -75.11 8.59
N ARG A 502 -5.30 -74.41 9.10
CA ARG A 502 -5.36 -73.71 10.38
C ARG A 502 -6.15 -72.40 10.34
N PHE A 503 -6.23 -71.74 9.19
CA PHE A 503 -6.85 -70.42 9.03
C PHE A 503 -8.14 -70.46 8.19
N LYS A 504 -8.44 -71.60 7.59
CA LYS A 504 -9.68 -71.84 6.86
C LYS A 504 -10.94 -71.56 7.72
N ALA A 505 -10.90 -71.91 9.01
CA ALA A 505 -11.98 -71.62 9.95
C ALA A 505 -12.30 -70.11 10.07
N LEU A 506 -11.31 -69.23 9.92
CA LEU A 506 -11.48 -67.76 10.02
C LEU A 506 -12.28 -67.15 8.86
N PHE A 507 -12.41 -67.87 7.75
CA PHE A 507 -13.10 -67.44 6.53
C PHE A 507 -14.36 -68.26 6.20
N GLU A 508 -14.65 -69.31 6.98
CA GLU A 508 -15.84 -70.16 6.83
C GLU A 508 -16.81 -70.04 8.02
N ASP A 509 -16.30 -69.88 9.26
CA ASP A 509 -17.14 -69.80 10.46
C ASP A 509 -17.65 -68.38 10.71
N LYS A 510 -18.95 -68.27 11.03
CA LYS A 510 -19.62 -66.98 11.30
C LYS A 510 -19.20 -66.35 12.64
N ASP A 511 -18.73 -67.15 13.58
CA ASP A 511 -18.31 -66.67 14.91
C ASP A 511 -17.04 -65.79 14.84
N PHE A 512 -16.30 -65.85 13.72
CA PHE A 512 -15.13 -64.99 13.45
C PHE A 512 -15.43 -63.81 12.52
N GLU A 513 -16.70 -63.51 12.24
CA GLU A 513 -17.10 -62.35 11.44
C GLU A 513 -16.74 -61.04 12.16
N ILE A 514 -16.00 -60.16 11.49
CA ILE A 514 -15.64 -58.85 12.06
C ILE A 514 -16.79 -57.87 11.87
N ASP A 515 -17.52 -57.64 12.95
CA ASP A 515 -18.58 -56.64 13.03
C ASP A 515 -18.01 -55.24 13.30
N GLU A 516 -17.99 -54.40 12.27
CA GLU A 516 -17.52 -53.01 12.33
C GLU A 516 -18.36 -52.12 13.28
N ASN A 517 -19.58 -52.58 13.63
CA ASN A 517 -20.52 -51.88 14.51
C ASN A 517 -20.40 -52.31 15.98
N SER A 518 -19.60 -53.33 16.29
CA SER A 518 -19.41 -53.79 17.67
C SER A 518 -18.65 -52.73 18.49
N THR A 519 -19.01 -52.61 19.77
CA THR A 519 -18.39 -51.63 20.68
C THR A 519 -16.90 -51.85 20.87
N GLU A 520 -16.45 -53.11 20.80
CA GLU A 520 -15.04 -53.49 20.91
C GLU A 520 -14.23 -53.07 19.68
N TYR A 521 -14.79 -53.24 18.47
CA TYR A 521 -14.13 -52.81 17.23
C TYR A 521 -14.03 -51.29 17.12
N LEU A 522 -15.08 -50.56 17.52
CA LEU A 522 -15.09 -49.10 17.56
C LEU A 522 -14.12 -48.52 18.60
N ALA A 523 -13.95 -49.20 19.74
CA ALA A 523 -12.99 -48.81 20.76
C ALA A 523 -11.54 -48.96 20.28
N LEU A 524 -11.25 -49.98 19.47
CA LEU A 524 -9.93 -50.20 18.87
C LEU A 524 -9.68 -49.34 17.62
N HIS A 525 -10.74 -48.95 16.91
CA HIS A 525 -10.68 -48.14 15.68
C HIS A 525 -11.51 -46.84 15.75
N PRO A 526 -11.09 -45.85 16.56
CA PRO A 526 -11.85 -44.63 16.85
C PRO A 526 -12.05 -43.65 15.66
N MET A 527 -11.46 -43.92 14.50
CA MET A 527 -11.57 -43.08 13.29
C MET A 527 -12.56 -43.62 12.23
N ALA A 528 -13.17 -44.79 12.47
CA ALA A 528 -13.97 -45.48 11.46
C ALA A 528 -15.45 -45.01 11.37
N SER A 529 -16.02 -44.39 12.41
CA SER A 529 -17.49 -44.36 12.59
C SER A 529 -18.26 -43.10 12.20
N MET A 530 -17.71 -42.15 11.44
CA MET A 530 -18.50 -40.98 10.99
C MET A 530 -18.06 -40.46 9.62
N LYS A 531 -18.48 -41.12 8.53
CA LYS A 531 -18.54 -40.49 7.19
C LYS A 531 -19.78 -41.00 6.44
N GLN A 532 -20.79 -40.16 6.33
CA GLN A 532 -21.85 -40.26 5.32
C GLN A 532 -21.57 -39.17 4.26
N PRO A 533 -20.61 -39.39 3.34
CA PRO A 533 -20.22 -38.37 2.35
C PRO A 533 -21.32 -38.10 1.31
N SER A 534 -22.33 -38.98 1.19
CA SER A 534 -23.44 -38.87 0.24
C SER A 534 -24.32 -37.65 0.52
N LEU A 535 -24.77 -37.45 1.77
CA LEU A 535 -25.68 -36.35 2.12
C LEU A 535 -25.04 -34.96 1.92
N VAL A 536 -23.74 -34.84 2.15
CA VAL A 536 -23.04 -33.55 1.95
C VAL A 536 -22.87 -33.26 0.46
N ALA A 537 -22.57 -34.27 -0.36
CA ALA A 537 -22.44 -34.10 -1.80
C ALA A 537 -23.79 -33.84 -2.52
N GLU A 538 -24.89 -34.39 -1.98
CA GLU A 538 -26.24 -34.17 -2.51
C GLU A 538 -26.69 -32.72 -2.29
N HIS A 539 -26.53 -32.21 -1.06
CA HIS A 539 -27.12 -30.94 -0.62
C HIS A 539 -26.19 -29.72 -0.75
N PHE A 540 -24.87 -29.92 -0.94
CA PHE A 540 -23.90 -28.82 -1.02
C PHE A 540 -23.03 -28.87 -2.28
N GLU A 541 -22.74 -27.69 -2.83
CA GLU A 541 -21.76 -27.49 -3.91
C GLU A 541 -20.48 -26.85 -3.39
N LEU A 542 -19.37 -27.20 -4.04
CA LEU A 542 -18.03 -26.78 -3.66
C LEU A 542 -17.69 -25.47 -4.35
N LEU A 543 -17.52 -24.38 -3.58
CA LEU A 543 -17.16 -23.08 -4.13
C LEU A 543 -15.70 -23.10 -4.60
N THR A 544 -15.48 -23.05 -5.93
CA THR A 544 -14.18 -22.69 -6.50
C THR A 544 -14.08 -21.17 -6.57
N GLU A 545 -13.06 -20.58 -5.94
CA GLU A 545 -12.73 -19.16 -6.10
C GLU A 545 -12.14 -18.94 -7.49
N ASP A 546 -12.99 -18.79 -8.50
CA ASP A 546 -12.59 -18.33 -9.83
C ASP A 546 -12.97 -16.85 -9.97
N GLU A 547 -11.97 -15.98 -9.72
CA GLU A 547 -11.94 -14.64 -10.27
C GLU A 547 -11.75 -14.70 -11.80
N ASP A 548 -12.46 -13.81 -12.50
CA ASP A 548 -12.34 -13.43 -13.91
C ASP A 548 -12.92 -14.35 -15.00
N GLN A 549 -14.21 -14.14 -15.33
CA GLN A 549 -14.66 -14.27 -16.71
C GLN A 549 -15.82 -13.31 -17.07
N SER A 550 -15.51 -12.43 -18.02
CA SER A 550 -16.39 -11.45 -18.64
C SER A 550 -17.44 -12.09 -19.55
N LEU A 551 -18.65 -11.56 -19.44
CA LEU A 551 -19.83 -11.75 -20.29
C LEU A 551 -19.53 -11.82 -21.80
N SER A 552 -19.92 -12.94 -22.42
CA SER A 552 -20.27 -13.04 -23.84
C SER A 552 -21.26 -14.21 -24.02
N ASP A 553 -22.55 -13.88 -24.03
CA ASP A 553 -23.66 -14.76 -24.40
C ASP A 553 -23.65 -15.10 -25.90
N SER A 554 -23.75 -16.41 -26.19
CA SER A 554 -24.51 -17.09 -27.28
C SER A 554 -23.85 -18.46 -27.51
N ASP A 555 -24.48 -19.62 -27.60
CA ASP A 555 -25.88 -20.03 -27.55
C ASP A 555 -25.87 -21.56 -27.30
N ASN A 556 -27.02 -22.09 -26.89
CA ASN A 556 -27.31 -23.46 -26.45
C ASN A 556 -26.81 -24.61 -27.35
N SER A 557 -26.37 -25.71 -26.73
CA SER A 557 -27.10 -27.00 -26.78
C SER A 557 -26.39 -28.16 -26.03
N ALA A 558 -27.09 -28.64 -25.00
CA ALA A 558 -27.35 -30.05 -24.66
C ALA A 558 -26.23 -31.03 -24.25
N ALA A 559 -26.51 -31.62 -23.08
CA ALA A 559 -26.31 -33.04 -22.71
C ALA A 559 -24.98 -33.46 -22.05
N SER A 560 -24.97 -33.31 -20.72
CA SER A 560 -24.99 -34.41 -19.74
C SER A 560 -23.83 -35.44 -19.72
N GLN A 561 -23.27 -35.53 -18.50
CA GLN A 561 -22.69 -36.69 -17.81
C GLN A 561 -21.16 -36.82 -17.71
N SER A 562 -20.80 -37.19 -16.47
CA SER A 562 -19.62 -37.96 -16.07
C SER A 562 -18.41 -37.17 -15.60
N SER A 563 -18.50 -36.78 -14.33
CA SER A 563 -17.42 -36.67 -13.36
C SER A 563 -16.36 -37.77 -13.49
N GLY A 564 -15.09 -37.35 -13.53
CA GLY A 564 -13.91 -38.21 -13.38
C GLY A 564 -12.76 -37.37 -12.82
N ASP A 565 -12.74 -37.22 -11.49
CA ASP A 565 -11.60 -36.68 -10.75
C ASP A 565 -10.63 -37.84 -10.46
N GLU A 566 -9.48 -37.87 -11.14
CA GLU A 566 -8.34 -38.70 -10.75
C GLU A 566 -7.42 -37.92 -9.81
N HIS A 567 -7.26 -38.44 -8.59
CA HIS A 567 -6.20 -38.03 -7.67
C HIS A 567 -4.89 -38.75 -8.00
N GLY A 568 -3.97 -38.03 -8.66
CA GLY A 568 -2.55 -38.35 -8.68
C GLY A 568 -1.93 -38.13 -7.29
N ASN A 569 -1.41 -39.22 -6.72
CA ASN A 569 -0.84 -39.28 -5.38
C ASN A 569 0.61 -38.74 -5.38
N GLY A 570 0.78 -37.47 -4.98
CA GLY A 570 2.09 -36.86 -4.73
C GLY A 570 2.23 -36.44 -3.27
N ASN A 571 2.92 -37.27 -2.48
CA ASN A 571 3.13 -37.06 -1.04
C ASN A 571 3.96 -35.80 -0.74
N ARG A 572 3.29 -34.66 -0.53
CA ARG A 572 3.79 -33.54 0.27
C ARG A 572 2.67 -33.13 1.23
N LYS A 573 2.88 -33.32 2.54
CA LYS A 573 1.94 -32.92 3.61
C LYS A 573 1.73 -31.39 3.60
N LEU A 574 0.85 -30.91 2.75
CA LEU A 574 0.26 -29.57 2.84
C LEU A 574 -0.89 -29.61 3.84
N LYS A 575 -0.86 -28.70 4.82
CA LYS A 575 -1.94 -28.47 5.77
C LYS A 575 -3.24 -28.24 4.98
N LYS A 576 -4.22 -29.14 5.10
CA LYS A 576 -5.52 -29.04 4.41
C LYS A 576 -6.20 -27.72 4.78
N LYS A 577 -6.31 -26.79 3.83
CA LYS A 577 -7.19 -25.62 3.96
C LYS A 577 -8.66 -26.11 4.03
N PRO A 578 -9.52 -25.52 4.87
CA PRO A 578 -10.94 -25.86 4.88
C PRO A 578 -11.58 -25.51 3.53
N ARG A 579 -12.38 -26.42 2.98
CA ARG A 579 -13.19 -26.21 1.76
C ARG A 579 -14.54 -25.61 2.18
N LEU A 580 -14.96 -24.55 1.51
CA LEU A 580 -16.26 -23.90 1.73
C LEU A 580 -17.31 -24.55 0.81
N TYR A 581 -18.50 -24.76 1.36
CA TYR A 581 -19.63 -25.39 0.70
C TYR A 581 -20.82 -24.43 0.72
N GLU A 582 -21.48 -24.24 -0.42
CA GLU A 582 -22.72 -23.49 -0.51
C GLU A 582 -23.91 -24.46 -0.65
N VAL A 583 -25.00 -24.17 0.04
CA VAL A 583 -26.23 -24.97 -0.05
C VAL A 583 -26.92 -24.65 -1.37
N LYS A 584 -27.30 -25.68 -2.14
CA LYS A 584 -27.91 -25.50 -3.47
C LYS A 584 -29.18 -24.65 -3.48
N ASP A 585 -30.13 -24.97 -2.58
CA ASP A 585 -31.43 -24.30 -2.46
C ASP A 585 -31.94 -24.33 -1.01
N GLU A 586 -32.90 -23.46 -0.67
CA GLU A 586 -33.59 -23.48 0.64
C GLU A 586 -34.24 -24.85 0.94
N ARG A 587 -34.73 -25.58 -0.08
CA ARG A 587 -35.26 -26.95 0.06
C ARG A 587 -34.19 -27.98 0.44
N HIS A 588 -33.02 -27.89 -0.17
CA HIS A 588 -31.88 -28.74 0.14
C HIS A 588 -31.32 -28.42 1.54
N ALA A 589 -31.41 -27.16 1.97
CA ALA A 589 -31.09 -26.77 3.34
C ALA A 589 -31.99 -27.50 4.35
N GLU A 590 -33.32 -27.40 4.19
CA GLU A 590 -34.30 -28.02 5.07
C GLU A 590 -34.19 -29.55 5.08
N ALA A 591 -34.03 -30.19 3.91
CA ALA A 591 -33.85 -31.63 3.79
C ALA A 591 -32.56 -32.12 4.48
N PHE A 592 -31.46 -31.36 4.37
CA PHE A 592 -30.22 -31.69 5.08
C PHE A 592 -30.38 -31.60 6.61
N TRP A 593 -31.09 -30.58 7.11
CA TRP A 593 -31.40 -30.46 8.55
C TRP A 593 -32.25 -31.64 9.06
N ASN A 594 -33.18 -32.13 8.23
CA ASN A 594 -34.03 -33.27 8.54
C ASN A 594 -33.36 -34.63 8.26
N ARG A 595 -32.14 -34.65 7.69
CA ARG A 595 -31.39 -35.85 7.26
C ARG A 595 -32.13 -36.70 6.22
N GLU A 596 -32.88 -36.05 5.35
CA GLU A 596 -33.63 -36.69 4.26
C GLU A 596 -32.86 -36.55 2.93
N SER A 597 -32.87 -37.60 2.13
CA SER A 597 -32.29 -37.61 0.78
C SER A 597 -33.36 -37.24 -0.24
N LEU A 598 -33.12 -36.20 -1.04
CA LEU A 598 -34.02 -35.78 -2.11
C LEU A 598 -33.83 -36.58 -3.42
N ALA A 599 -32.83 -37.46 -3.47
CA ALA A 599 -32.48 -38.24 -4.66
C ALA A 599 -33.64 -39.11 -5.19
N ASP A 600 -34.46 -39.66 -4.29
CA ASP A 600 -35.60 -40.48 -4.68
C ASP A 600 -36.74 -39.63 -5.30
N GLU A 601 -37.01 -38.44 -4.75
CA GLU A 601 -37.99 -37.51 -5.31
C GLU A 601 -37.53 -36.92 -6.65
N ASP A 602 -36.22 -36.65 -6.78
CA ASP A 602 -35.61 -36.15 -8.01
C ASP A 602 -35.45 -37.21 -9.10
N SER A 603 -35.68 -38.48 -8.80
CA SER A 603 -35.70 -39.56 -9.78
C SER A 603 -37.06 -39.71 -10.50
N LEU A 604 -38.15 -39.17 -9.93
CA LEU A 604 -39.50 -39.32 -10.47
C LEU A 604 -39.76 -38.43 -11.71
N PRO A 605 -40.62 -38.83 -12.65
CA PRO A 605 -40.98 -37.99 -13.78
C PRO A 605 -41.73 -36.72 -13.35
N LEU A 606 -41.52 -35.61 -14.07
CA LEU A 606 -42.00 -34.27 -13.72
C LEU A 606 -43.52 -34.21 -13.45
N GLY A 607 -44.32 -35.02 -14.16
CA GLY A 607 -45.77 -35.07 -13.97
C GLY A 607 -46.21 -35.65 -12.62
N GLU A 608 -45.45 -36.59 -12.08
CA GLU A 608 -45.74 -37.23 -10.78
C GLU A 608 -45.29 -36.34 -9.62
N ARG A 609 -44.17 -35.62 -9.78
CA ARG A 609 -43.73 -34.57 -8.85
C ARG A 609 -44.74 -33.42 -8.74
N ALA A 610 -45.34 -33.02 -9.87
CA ALA A 610 -46.35 -31.97 -9.89
C ALA A 610 -47.68 -32.40 -9.24
N ALA A 611 -48.02 -33.69 -9.30
CA ALA A 611 -49.21 -34.24 -8.66
C ALA A 611 -49.05 -34.46 -7.14
N ALA A 612 -47.84 -34.76 -6.67
CA ALA A 612 -47.53 -34.89 -5.25
C ALA A 612 -47.55 -33.54 -4.49
N LEU A 613 -47.31 -32.44 -5.21
CA LEU A 613 -47.45 -31.07 -4.73
C LEU A 613 -48.93 -30.64 -4.78
N GLY A 614 -49.70 -30.92 -3.74
CA GLY A 614 -51.07 -30.40 -3.59
C GLY A 614 -51.12 -28.86 -3.55
N ASP A 615 -52.30 -28.28 -3.82
CA ASP A 615 -52.61 -26.83 -3.90
C ASP A 615 -52.45 -26.07 -2.57
N ASN A 616 -51.27 -26.10 -1.96
CA ASN A 616 -50.91 -25.25 -0.83
C ASN A 616 -49.89 -24.20 -1.30
N PRO A 617 -50.29 -22.93 -1.48
CA PRO A 617 -49.34 -21.88 -1.82
C PRO A 617 -48.46 -21.57 -0.60
N LEU A 618 -47.23 -22.08 -0.60
CA LEU A 618 -46.21 -21.69 0.37
C LEU A 618 -45.90 -20.20 0.16
N THR A 619 -46.41 -19.36 1.05
CA THR A 619 -46.13 -17.93 1.07
C THR A 619 -44.92 -17.71 1.97
N SER A 620 -43.77 -17.37 1.39
CA SER A 620 -42.63 -16.88 2.17
C SER A 620 -43.00 -15.52 2.76
N ALA A 621 -43.10 -15.43 4.08
CA ALA A 621 -43.60 -14.24 4.78
C ALA A 621 -42.71 -12.99 4.64
N ARG A 622 -41.53 -13.09 4.03
CA ARG A 622 -40.55 -11.99 3.98
C ARG A 622 -40.47 -11.25 2.66
N ASN A 623 -40.95 -11.80 1.54
CA ASN A 623 -40.99 -11.13 0.25
C ASN A 623 -42.25 -11.57 -0.50
N ASN A 624 -43.05 -10.63 -1.01
CA ASN A 624 -44.27 -10.88 -1.81
C ASN A 624 -43.96 -11.59 -3.16
N ILE A 625 -43.40 -12.79 -3.09
CA ILE A 625 -43.03 -13.65 -4.21
C ILE A 625 -43.87 -14.91 -4.04
N LYS A 626 -44.80 -15.12 -4.95
CA LYS A 626 -45.56 -16.38 -5.01
C LYS A 626 -44.80 -17.34 -5.91
N PHE A 627 -44.59 -18.55 -5.42
CA PHE A 627 -44.06 -19.65 -6.22
C PHE A 627 -45.22 -20.48 -6.75
N GLY A 628 -45.32 -20.59 -8.06
CA GLY A 628 -46.27 -21.48 -8.73
C GLY A 628 -45.68 -22.88 -8.96
N PRO A 629 -46.54 -23.88 -9.20
CA PRO A 629 -46.09 -25.22 -9.54
C PRO A 629 -45.20 -25.20 -10.80
N GLY A 630 -44.08 -25.93 -10.76
CA GLY A 630 -43.12 -26.00 -11.87
C GLY A 630 -42.07 -24.89 -11.92
N GLY A 631 -41.79 -24.18 -10.82
CA GLY A 631 -40.69 -23.20 -10.75
C GLY A 631 -41.03 -21.82 -11.29
N SER A 632 -42.31 -21.54 -11.56
CA SER A 632 -42.78 -20.20 -11.93
C SER A 632 -42.75 -19.26 -10.71
N ARG A 633 -42.25 -18.04 -10.90
CA ARG A 633 -42.22 -16.98 -9.87
C ARG A 633 -43.12 -15.83 -10.30
N GLU A 634 -44.13 -15.52 -9.49
CA GLU A 634 -44.98 -14.34 -9.65
C GLU A 634 -44.58 -13.27 -8.63
N ILE A 635 -44.26 -12.06 -9.11
CA ILE A 635 -43.88 -10.92 -8.28
C ILE A 635 -44.92 -9.82 -8.51
N SER A 636 -45.71 -9.51 -7.49
CA SER A 636 -46.72 -8.45 -7.55
C SER A 636 -46.19 -7.15 -6.93
N PHE A 637 -46.10 -6.07 -7.73
CA PHE A 637 -45.72 -4.73 -7.27
C PHE A 637 -46.98 -3.88 -7.05
N THR A 638 -47.29 -3.52 -5.80
CA THR A 638 -48.33 -2.52 -5.49
C THR A 638 -47.68 -1.15 -5.31
N THR A 639 -47.94 -0.19 -6.21
CA THR A 639 -47.52 1.20 -6.01
C THR A 639 -48.49 1.91 -5.06
N ARG A 640 -48.01 2.49 -3.96
CA ARG A 640 -48.84 3.29 -3.02
C ARG A 640 -48.34 4.74 -2.95
N ASN A 641 -49.28 5.68 -3.01
CA ASN A 641 -49.04 7.14 -2.94
C ASN A 641 -48.61 7.57 -1.53
N SER A 642 -47.64 8.48 -1.46
CA SER A 642 -46.99 8.97 -0.23
C SER A 642 -47.82 9.92 0.65
N ALA A 643 -49.09 10.16 0.36
CA ALA A 643 -49.91 11.18 1.02
C ALA A 643 -50.68 10.69 2.28
N THR A 644 -50.71 9.39 2.54
CA THR A 644 -51.42 8.80 3.69
C THR A 644 -50.49 7.85 4.43
N TYR A 645 -49.59 8.41 5.22
CA TYR A 645 -48.80 7.65 6.19
C TYR A 645 -49.01 8.28 7.58
N LYS A 646 -49.56 7.49 8.51
CA LYS A 646 -49.42 7.68 9.96
C LYS A 646 -48.49 6.56 10.43
N GLU A 647 -47.41 6.94 11.11
CA GLU A 647 -46.46 5.99 11.72
C GLU A 647 -47.14 5.30 12.91
N ASP A 648 -47.37 4.00 12.81
CA ASP A 648 -47.59 3.14 13.97
C ASP A 648 -46.21 2.69 14.48
N GLY A 649 -45.95 2.96 15.77
CA GLY A 649 -44.64 2.90 16.39
C GLY A 649 -44.32 1.55 17.05
N GLU A 650 -44.01 0.55 16.24
CA GLU A 650 -43.35 -0.68 16.69
C GLU A 650 -42.36 -1.10 15.59
N ASP A 651 -41.11 -0.64 15.70
CA ASP A 651 -39.89 -1.24 15.11
C ASP A 651 -38.71 -0.29 15.34
N LYS A 652 -38.35 -0.09 16.61
CA LYS A 652 -37.00 0.29 16.99
C LYS A 652 -36.34 -0.98 17.47
N ASP A 653 -35.53 -1.58 16.61
CA ASP A 653 -34.22 -2.18 16.93
C ASP A 653 -33.74 -3.00 15.72
N MET A 654 -32.79 -2.43 14.98
CA MET A 654 -31.59 -3.07 14.40
C MET A 654 -30.96 -2.18 13.32
N PRO A 655 -29.62 -2.03 13.28
CA PRO A 655 -28.93 -1.05 12.45
C PRO A 655 -28.83 -1.51 10.99
N ARG A 656 -29.28 -0.68 10.05
CA ARG A 656 -29.11 -0.91 8.60
C ARG A 656 -27.69 -0.54 8.17
N GLU A 657 -26.88 -1.54 7.87
CA GLU A 657 -25.65 -1.41 7.09
C GLU A 657 -25.96 -0.92 5.67
N LYS A 658 -25.43 0.25 5.32
CA LYS A 658 -25.58 0.84 3.98
C LYS A 658 -24.60 0.19 3.01
N ARG A 659 -25.08 -0.78 2.23
CA ARG A 659 -24.48 -1.13 0.93
C ARG A 659 -24.54 0.10 0.01
N ARG A 660 -23.38 0.52 -0.51
CA ARG A 660 -23.23 1.67 -1.43
C ARG A 660 -23.77 1.29 -2.82
N GLY A 661 -24.98 1.75 -3.12
CA GLY A 661 -25.53 1.82 -4.47
C GLY A 661 -25.39 3.24 -5.05
N ILE A 662 -25.07 3.29 -6.35
CA ILE A 662 -24.78 4.44 -7.21
C ILE A 662 -25.77 5.62 -6.99
N GLN A 663 -25.24 6.82 -6.72
CA GLN A 663 -26.01 8.06 -6.69
C GLN A 663 -26.56 8.39 -8.08
N SER A 664 -27.88 8.60 -8.16
CA SER A 664 -28.56 9.10 -9.35
C SER A 664 -28.16 10.55 -9.62
N LEU A 665 -27.71 10.79 -10.85
CA LEU A 665 -27.37 12.12 -11.36
C LEU A 665 -28.61 13.02 -11.35
N GLY A 666 -28.55 14.09 -10.54
CA GLY A 666 -29.59 15.12 -10.44
C GLY A 666 -29.70 15.97 -11.70
N LEU A 667 -30.41 15.47 -12.71
CA LEU A 667 -30.86 16.23 -13.87
C LEU A 667 -32.14 17.00 -13.51
N LYS A 668 -32.04 18.33 -13.50
CA LYS A 668 -33.17 19.25 -13.31
C LYS A 668 -34.18 19.07 -14.45
N SER A 669 -35.40 18.63 -14.12
CA SER A 669 -36.52 18.59 -15.05
C SER A 669 -36.94 20.01 -15.44
N ALA A 670 -36.79 20.36 -16.72
CA ALA A 670 -37.29 21.62 -17.27
C ALA A 670 -38.83 21.63 -17.25
N ARG A 671 -39.37 22.68 -16.65
CA ARG A 671 -40.78 22.99 -16.47
C ARG A 671 -41.36 23.38 -17.84
N SER A 672 -42.21 22.53 -18.43
CA SER A 672 -43.03 22.86 -19.61
C SER A 672 -44.49 22.92 -19.17
N GLY A 673 -45.02 24.14 -19.04
CA GLY A 673 -46.42 24.39 -18.74
C GLY A 673 -47.26 24.28 -20.00
N PHE A 674 -48.13 23.26 -20.08
CA PHE A 674 -49.16 23.15 -21.10
C PHE A 674 -50.48 23.70 -20.56
N ARG A 675 -50.81 24.95 -20.94
CA ARG A 675 -52.17 25.50 -20.87
C ARG A 675 -52.91 25.08 -22.14
N GLY A 676 -54.04 24.40 -21.97
CA GLY A 676 -54.99 24.20 -23.06
C GLY A 676 -55.77 25.48 -23.36
N ASN A 677 -55.98 25.79 -24.64
CA ASN A 677 -57.28 26.18 -25.15
C ASN A 677 -57.36 26.18 -26.69
N ARG A 678 -58.29 25.35 -27.18
CA ARG A 678 -59.29 25.55 -28.25
C ARG A 678 -58.99 26.38 -29.52
N ARG A 679 -59.46 25.75 -30.62
CA ARG A 679 -60.13 26.26 -31.85
C ARG A 679 -59.26 26.63 -33.06
N GLY A 680 -59.45 25.82 -34.11
CA GLY A 680 -60.07 26.32 -35.34
C GLY A 680 -59.17 26.50 -36.58
N GLY A 681 -59.35 25.62 -37.57
CA GLY A 681 -59.58 26.05 -38.95
C GLY A 681 -58.38 26.26 -39.88
N SER A 682 -58.29 25.35 -40.87
CA SER A 682 -58.27 25.66 -42.31
C SER A 682 -57.02 26.26 -42.98
N ARG A 683 -56.59 25.57 -44.06
CA ARG A 683 -55.77 26.00 -45.22
C ARG A 683 -54.29 26.33 -44.88
N GLY A 684 -53.28 25.93 -45.64
CA GLY A 684 -53.18 25.51 -47.02
C GLY A 684 -51.96 26.20 -47.65
N ARG A 685 -51.13 25.45 -48.39
CA ARG A 685 -49.93 25.91 -49.16
C ARG A 685 -48.74 26.33 -48.28
N GLY A 686 -47.48 26.00 -48.54
CA GLY A 686 -46.80 25.68 -49.80
C GLY A 686 -45.64 26.69 -49.99
N ARG A 687 -44.47 26.19 -50.38
CA ARG A 687 -43.17 26.87 -50.71
C ARG A 687 -42.24 27.16 -49.53
N ARG A 688 -41.02 26.60 -49.49
CA ARG A 688 -39.79 26.76 -50.32
C ARG A 688 -38.94 27.97 -49.90
N GLY A 689 -37.64 27.71 -49.72
CA GLY A 689 -36.53 28.68 -49.82
C GLY A 689 -35.92 29.02 -48.47
N ARG A 690 -34.78 28.43 -48.09
CA ARG A 690 -33.41 28.97 -48.30
C ARG A 690 -33.24 30.41 -47.77
N HIS A 691 -32.54 30.54 -46.66
CA HIS A 691 -31.17 31.06 -46.65
C HIS A 691 -30.35 30.30 -45.60
#